data_AF-A0A2T5C7M0-F1
#
_entry.id   AF-A0A2T5C7M0-F1
#
_cell.length_a   1.000
_cell.length_b   1.000
_cell.length_c   1.000
_cell.angle_alpha   90.00
_cell.angle_beta   90.00
_cell.angle_gamma   90.00
#
_symmetry.space_group_name_H-M   'P 1'
#
loop_
_entity.id
_entity.type
_entity.pdbx_description
1 polymer ?
#
loop_
_entity_poly.entity_id
_entity_poly.type
_entity_poly.pdbx_seq_one_letter_code
_entity_poly.pdbx_strand_id
1 'polypeptide(L)'
;MSKAKTVHIAGKDETGRVSSRILEERIQEAVRGGAGRLEIAAFGQHGIGGRIFQPQGKPVNVQITGSPGQRTGSMGSPGTTIEIHGPASDDIGWLNAGAEIVVHGYATNGACNAMAQGKVWVAGNIGSRGMTMTKYNPRFAHPELWVLGSAGDYFAEFMAGGVAVICGHEPQDPRNVLGYRPCVGMVGGKIFFRGPIHGYSQADAKLVPISDEEWAWLTENMDLFLGRIKRKRLLKKLTVRDEWQCIAARTPMEKVGAKRRSMAQFHRDVWDKELGRGGMIGDLTDLDRSPVPLITTGELRRYVPVWEHRKYLAPCQSACPTGMPVQERWRLIREGKVDEAVDVALAFTPFPASICGYLCPHLCMQGCTKGVAGNLQPVDITPLGRKGVSSKPPKLPDLSGTRVAVIGGGPGGISVAWQLRLKGHDTWVYDLEKVLGGKMATAIPEQRIPREVLEAEIERVRKVLPHVHLQQNLTHKEFDQLKADFDYVVIATGAQKPRTIPIPGSERITPALTFLKNAKLDNQPVGKKLVIIGAGNVGCDVATVAHRLGAEEITLIDIQEPASFGEERKEAERAGAVFRYPCFTKEITPEGVLLTTGEVIPADTVVISIGDLPDLGFLPETIAVDRGFVLVNEMGQTSDPQVFAIGDIVKPGLLTDAIGAGRKAAKTIDEMAAGKRPQVDSAWLKDYSIEYSETSERIDYSRMTLEYYDPRITEYNDMEHCASQCSSCGSCMDCGLCDAVCPTAAIERKNLGNGKYERVSNPDKCIGCGFCGKCCPCGVWALVENTPMG
;
A
#
# COMPACT_ATOMS: atom_id res chain seq x y z
N MET A 1 -23.86 -40.79 23.80
CA MET A 1 -24.69 -39.58 23.55
C MET A 1 -26.10 -39.84 24.04
N SER A 2 -26.72 -38.94 24.80
CA SER A 2 -28.16 -39.01 25.06
C SER A 2 -28.94 -38.62 23.80
N LYS A 3 -30.13 -39.20 23.58
CA LYS A 3 -31.02 -38.76 22.50
C LYS A 3 -31.47 -37.33 22.78
N ALA A 4 -31.36 -36.44 21.79
CA ALA A 4 -31.86 -35.07 21.91
C ALA A 4 -33.37 -35.09 22.21
N LYS A 5 -33.79 -34.41 23.28
CA LYS A 5 -35.20 -34.27 23.64
C LYS A 5 -35.93 -33.61 22.47
N THR A 6 -36.94 -34.30 21.96
CA THR A 6 -37.79 -33.85 20.86
C THR A 6 -39.10 -33.31 21.44
N VAL A 7 -39.57 -32.17 20.95
CA VAL A 7 -40.83 -31.54 21.39
C VAL A 7 -41.65 -31.15 20.17
N HIS A 8 -42.90 -31.62 20.11
CA HIS A 8 -43.86 -31.24 19.07
C HIS A 8 -44.65 -30.01 19.55
N ILE A 9 -44.82 -29.00 18.68
CA ILE A 9 -45.49 -27.73 19.00
C ILE A 9 -46.52 -27.42 17.92
N ALA A 10 -47.80 -27.38 18.30
CA ALA A 10 -48.88 -27.01 17.39
C ALA A 10 -49.08 -25.48 17.33
N GLY A 11 -49.11 -24.94 16.11
CA GLY A 11 -49.55 -23.57 15.80
C GLY A 11 -51.08 -23.42 15.75
N LYS A 12 -51.83 -24.44 16.15
CA LYS A 12 -53.29 -24.43 16.31
C LYS A 12 -53.65 -25.17 17.61
N ASP A 13 -54.60 -24.65 18.35
CA ASP A 13 -55.26 -25.36 19.46
C ASP A 13 -56.79 -25.29 19.32
N GLU A 14 -57.52 -25.70 20.35
CA GLU A 14 -58.99 -25.76 20.36
C GLU A 14 -59.65 -24.39 20.10
N THR A 15 -58.97 -23.29 20.44
CA THR A 15 -59.46 -21.92 20.20
C THR A 15 -59.18 -21.42 18.78
N GLY A 16 -58.37 -22.14 18.00
CA GLY A 16 -58.00 -21.79 16.63
C GLY A 16 -56.49 -21.56 16.46
N ARG A 17 -56.12 -20.59 15.60
CA ARG A 17 -54.72 -20.33 15.25
C ARG A 17 -53.99 -19.61 16.39
N VAL A 18 -52.98 -20.26 16.94
CA VAL A 18 -52.09 -19.71 17.98
C VAL A 18 -51.39 -18.46 17.47
N SER A 19 -51.29 -17.41 18.29
CA SER A 19 -50.59 -16.18 17.90
C SER A 19 -49.08 -16.42 17.71
N SER A 20 -48.43 -15.65 16.82
CA SER A 20 -46.98 -15.77 16.60
C SER A 20 -46.17 -15.59 17.89
N ARG A 21 -46.64 -14.74 18.81
CA ARG A 21 -46.04 -14.55 20.14
C ARG A 21 -46.12 -15.81 20.99
N ILE A 22 -47.30 -16.41 21.13
CA ILE A 22 -47.50 -17.59 21.98
C ILE A 22 -46.76 -18.80 21.39
N LEU A 23 -46.68 -18.92 20.06
CA LEU A 23 -45.86 -19.96 19.42
C LEU A 23 -44.37 -19.77 19.71
N GLU A 24 -43.86 -18.54 19.64
CA GLU A 24 -42.47 -18.22 19.99
C GLU A 24 -42.19 -18.47 21.48
N GLU A 25 -43.10 -18.09 22.39
CA GLU A 25 -42.99 -18.39 23.82
C GLU A 25 -42.88 -19.91 24.08
N ARG A 26 -43.74 -20.72 23.45
CA ARG A 26 -43.68 -22.20 23.50
C ARG A 26 -42.37 -22.76 22.94
N ILE A 27 -41.82 -22.18 21.86
CA ILE A 27 -40.50 -22.56 21.28
C ILE A 27 -39.37 -22.27 22.28
N GLN A 28 -39.35 -21.06 22.86
CA GLN A 28 -38.32 -20.63 23.81
C GLN A 28 -38.40 -21.41 25.13
N GLU A 29 -39.60 -21.83 25.56
CA GLU A 29 -39.79 -22.75 26.69
C GLU A 29 -39.27 -24.15 26.40
N ALA A 30 -39.54 -24.71 25.21
CA ALA A 30 -39.05 -26.02 24.82
C ALA A 30 -37.51 -26.08 24.80
N VAL A 31 -36.85 -25.07 24.22
CA VAL A 31 -35.37 -25.00 24.18
C VAL A 31 -34.77 -24.79 25.57
N ARG A 32 -35.31 -23.88 26.39
CA ARG A 32 -34.90 -23.73 27.81
C ARG A 32 -35.12 -25.01 28.61
N GLY A 33 -36.18 -25.76 28.30
CA GLY A 33 -36.47 -27.10 28.81
C GLY A 33 -35.63 -28.23 28.20
N GLY A 34 -34.52 -27.91 27.50
CA GLY A 34 -33.53 -28.86 27.01
C GLY A 34 -33.88 -29.56 25.69
N ALA A 35 -34.84 -29.06 24.91
CA ALA A 35 -35.16 -29.62 23.59
C ALA A 35 -34.04 -29.31 22.58
N GLY A 36 -33.48 -30.37 21.99
CA GLY A 36 -32.52 -30.26 20.87
C GLY A 36 -33.18 -30.46 19.50
N ARG A 37 -34.45 -30.90 19.48
CA ARG A 37 -35.27 -31.02 18.27
C ARG A 37 -36.67 -30.49 18.53
N LEU A 38 -37.17 -29.62 17.67
CA LEU A 38 -38.53 -29.10 17.66
C LEU A 38 -39.24 -29.52 16.38
N GLU A 39 -40.50 -29.91 16.49
CA GLU A 39 -41.35 -30.24 15.34
C GLU A 39 -42.62 -29.39 15.38
N ILE A 40 -42.74 -28.45 14.44
CA ILE A 40 -43.69 -27.33 14.51
C ILE A 40 -44.70 -27.47 13.38
N ALA A 41 -45.99 -27.62 13.72
CA ALA A 41 -47.09 -27.57 12.77
C ALA A 41 -47.57 -26.11 12.60
N ALA A 42 -47.14 -25.45 11.53
CA ALA A 42 -47.33 -24.03 11.30
C ALA A 42 -48.60 -23.69 10.50
N PHE A 43 -49.27 -22.63 10.92
CA PHE A 43 -50.51 -22.08 10.35
C PHE A 43 -50.35 -20.58 10.11
N GLY A 44 -49.27 -20.19 9.41
CA GLY A 44 -48.97 -18.80 9.05
C GLY A 44 -48.48 -17.94 10.21
N GLN A 45 -47.83 -18.50 11.23
CA GLN A 45 -47.13 -17.71 12.26
C GLN A 45 -45.84 -17.10 11.72
N HIS A 46 -45.52 -15.88 12.13
CA HIS A 46 -44.36 -15.13 11.66
C HIS A 46 -43.15 -15.37 12.58
N GLY A 47 -41.93 -15.30 12.04
CA GLY A 47 -40.69 -15.30 12.83
C GLY A 47 -40.13 -16.66 13.26
N ILE A 48 -40.82 -17.76 12.92
CA ILE A 48 -40.64 -19.09 13.53
C ILE A 48 -39.16 -19.52 13.55
N GLY A 49 -38.68 -19.93 14.72
CA GLY A 49 -37.42 -20.68 14.92
C GLY A 49 -36.13 -19.88 14.77
N GLY A 50 -36.19 -18.59 14.38
CA GLY A 50 -34.98 -17.80 14.15
C GLY A 50 -34.33 -17.26 15.44
N ARG A 51 -35.13 -16.77 16.39
CA ARG A 51 -34.67 -16.04 17.59
C ARG A 51 -34.20 -16.95 18.74
N ILE A 52 -33.68 -18.14 18.42
CA ILE A 52 -33.23 -19.12 19.44
C ILE A 52 -31.83 -18.73 19.94
N PHE A 53 -31.77 -17.62 20.69
CA PHE A 53 -30.54 -17.11 21.27
C PHE A 53 -30.14 -17.97 22.49
N GLN A 54 -28.94 -18.57 22.44
CA GLN A 54 -28.30 -19.37 23.51
C GLN A 54 -28.90 -20.76 23.86
N PRO A 55 -28.68 -21.79 23.03
CA PRO A 55 -28.91 -23.19 23.40
C PRO A 55 -27.71 -23.84 24.12
N GLN A 56 -27.16 -23.24 25.18
CA GLN A 56 -26.15 -23.87 26.09
C GLN A 56 -24.97 -24.63 25.40
N GLY A 57 -24.46 -24.15 24.26
CA GLY A 57 -23.39 -24.83 23.50
C GLY A 57 -23.83 -26.12 22.78
N LYS A 58 -25.12 -26.34 22.56
CA LYS A 58 -25.71 -27.53 21.92
C LYS A 58 -26.51 -27.14 20.67
N PRO A 59 -26.43 -27.89 19.55
CA PRO A 59 -27.24 -27.61 18.37
C PRO A 59 -28.75 -27.78 18.63
N VAL A 60 -29.57 -26.96 17.95
CA VAL A 60 -31.03 -27.07 17.93
C VAL A 60 -31.52 -27.26 16.50
N ASN A 61 -32.29 -28.32 16.26
CA ASN A 61 -32.93 -28.59 14.98
C ASN A 61 -34.43 -28.27 15.04
N VAL A 62 -34.95 -27.51 14.08
CA VAL A 62 -36.34 -27.05 14.03
C VAL A 62 -36.96 -27.51 12.72
N GLN A 63 -37.83 -28.51 12.75
CA GLN A 63 -38.57 -28.96 11.57
C GLN A 63 -39.95 -28.29 11.54
N ILE A 64 -40.31 -27.71 10.40
CA ILE A 64 -41.56 -26.95 10.21
C ILE A 64 -42.40 -27.63 9.13
N THR A 65 -43.62 -28.01 9.46
CA THR A 65 -44.63 -28.55 8.54
C THR A 65 -45.82 -27.60 8.45
N GLY A 66 -46.64 -27.73 7.40
CA GLY A 66 -47.70 -26.75 7.11
C GLY A 66 -47.14 -25.46 6.51
N SER A 67 -47.82 -24.34 6.73
CA SER A 67 -47.48 -23.05 6.11
C SER A 67 -46.73 -22.16 7.10
N PRO A 68 -45.42 -21.89 6.92
CA PRO A 68 -44.74 -20.84 7.66
C PRO A 68 -45.24 -19.45 7.21
N GLY A 69 -45.38 -18.53 8.17
CA GLY A 69 -45.57 -17.11 7.86
C GLY A 69 -44.24 -16.42 7.52
N GLN A 70 -44.30 -15.11 7.29
CA GLN A 70 -43.13 -14.29 6.97
C GLN A 70 -42.05 -14.35 8.06
N ARG A 71 -40.80 -14.07 7.71
CA ARG A 71 -39.65 -13.95 8.63
C ARG A 71 -39.26 -15.25 9.34
N THR A 72 -39.63 -16.41 8.80
CA THR A 72 -39.17 -17.70 9.34
C THR A 72 -37.64 -17.78 9.27
N GLY A 73 -37.01 -18.17 10.39
CA GLY A 73 -35.56 -18.11 10.58
C GLY A 73 -34.95 -16.71 10.73
N SER A 74 -35.75 -15.66 10.92
CA SER A 74 -35.21 -14.30 11.10
C SER A 74 -34.41 -14.14 12.39
N MET A 75 -33.31 -13.37 12.31
CA MET A 75 -32.33 -13.20 13.40
C MET A 75 -31.66 -14.52 13.84
N GLY A 76 -31.61 -15.51 12.92
CA GLY A 76 -31.04 -16.84 13.13
C GLY A 76 -29.67 -16.86 13.79
N SER A 77 -29.51 -17.69 14.82
CA SER A 77 -28.27 -17.84 15.60
C SER A 77 -27.38 -19.02 15.14
N PRO A 78 -26.05 -18.94 15.34
CA PRO A 78 -25.15 -20.08 15.15
C PRO A 78 -25.59 -21.30 15.96
N GLY A 79 -25.51 -22.50 15.36
CA GLY A 79 -25.93 -23.76 15.98
C GLY A 79 -27.41 -24.10 15.84
N THR A 80 -28.22 -23.23 15.22
CA THR A 80 -29.62 -23.50 14.87
C THR A 80 -29.73 -23.98 13.42
N THR A 81 -30.40 -25.11 13.20
CA THR A 81 -30.77 -25.61 11.86
C THR A 81 -32.30 -25.62 11.74
N ILE A 82 -32.86 -25.00 10.69
CA ILE A 82 -34.31 -24.89 10.45
C ILE A 82 -34.64 -25.58 9.13
N GLU A 83 -35.53 -26.57 9.12
CA GLU A 83 -35.93 -27.34 7.95
C GLU A 83 -37.44 -27.15 7.68
N ILE A 84 -37.78 -26.49 6.56
CA ILE A 84 -39.15 -26.18 6.15
C ILE A 84 -39.61 -27.21 5.12
N HIS A 85 -40.63 -27.99 5.44
CA HIS A 85 -41.19 -29.04 4.58
C HIS A 85 -42.29 -28.51 3.66
N GLY A 86 -41.94 -27.52 2.83
CA GLY A 86 -42.84 -26.90 1.87
C GLY A 86 -42.30 -25.58 1.31
N PRO A 87 -43.12 -24.80 0.60
CA PRO A 87 -42.80 -23.43 0.23
C PRO A 87 -42.83 -22.51 1.47
N ALA A 88 -42.17 -21.35 1.38
CA ALA A 88 -42.02 -20.41 2.47
C ALA A 88 -42.32 -18.95 2.06
N SER A 89 -42.99 -18.21 2.96
CA SER A 89 -43.39 -16.80 2.77
C SER A 89 -42.21 -15.83 2.89
N ASP A 90 -42.46 -14.51 2.83
CA ASP A 90 -41.40 -13.51 2.61
C ASP A 90 -40.39 -13.37 3.77
N ASP A 91 -39.26 -12.71 3.52
CA ASP A 91 -38.20 -12.40 4.49
C ASP A 91 -37.56 -13.65 5.16
N ILE A 92 -37.48 -14.81 4.46
CA ILE A 92 -36.78 -16.00 4.99
C ILE A 92 -35.32 -15.69 5.30
N GLY A 93 -34.88 -15.97 6.53
CA GLY A 93 -33.53 -15.64 6.98
C GLY A 93 -33.25 -14.13 7.07
N TRP A 94 -34.28 -13.28 7.20
CA TRP A 94 -34.10 -11.84 7.42
C TRP A 94 -33.25 -11.57 8.66
N LEU A 95 -32.18 -10.79 8.52
CA LEU A 95 -31.15 -10.59 9.57
C LEU A 95 -30.52 -11.89 10.11
N ASN A 96 -30.48 -13.00 9.35
CA ASN A 96 -29.80 -14.22 9.79
C ASN A 96 -28.32 -13.94 10.10
N ALA A 97 -27.86 -14.43 11.25
CA ALA A 97 -26.56 -14.17 11.84
C ALA A 97 -25.85 -15.48 12.27
N GLY A 98 -26.22 -16.62 11.67
CA GLY A 98 -25.48 -17.88 11.80
C GLY A 98 -26.28 -19.17 11.64
N ALA A 99 -27.60 -19.12 11.50
CA ALA A 99 -28.42 -20.32 11.35
C ALA A 99 -28.28 -20.95 9.95
N GLU A 100 -28.44 -22.28 9.88
CA GLU A 100 -28.69 -23.01 8.64
C GLU A 100 -30.20 -23.10 8.39
N ILE A 101 -30.68 -22.68 7.21
CA ILE A 101 -32.12 -22.73 6.86
C ILE A 101 -32.28 -23.53 5.56
N VAL A 102 -33.18 -24.52 5.57
CA VAL A 102 -33.48 -25.40 4.43
C VAL A 102 -34.94 -25.23 4.03
N VAL A 103 -35.22 -24.91 2.77
CA VAL A 103 -36.59 -24.78 2.23
C VAL A 103 -36.82 -25.86 1.20
N HIS A 104 -37.64 -26.87 1.50
CA HIS A 104 -38.01 -27.95 0.57
C HIS A 104 -39.13 -27.51 -0.40
N GLY A 105 -38.95 -26.34 -1.01
CA GLY A 105 -39.90 -25.70 -1.91
C GLY A 105 -39.39 -24.34 -2.39
N TYR A 106 -40.32 -23.50 -2.83
CA TYR A 106 -40.07 -22.10 -3.20
C TYR A 106 -39.93 -21.21 -1.96
N ALA A 107 -39.15 -20.13 -2.04
CA ALA A 107 -39.26 -19.01 -1.11
C ALA A 107 -39.80 -17.79 -1.87
N THR A 108 -40.58 -16.92 -1.23
CA THR A 108 -41.08 -15.68 -1.86
C THR A 108 -40.06 -14.53 -1.71
N ASN A 109 -40.50 -13.31 -1.46
CA ASN A 109 -39.65 -12.12 -1.59
C ASN A 109 -38.73 -11.91 -0.38
N GLY A 110 -37.65 -11.14 -0.56
CA GLY A 110 -36.78 -10.75 0.56
C GLY A 110 -35.98 -11.89 1.21
N ALA A 111 -35.82 -13.04 0.54
CA ALA A 111 -35.00 -14.14 1.03
C ALA A 111 -33.55 -13.65 1.29
N CYS A 112 -33.04 -13.89 2.51
CA CYS A 112 -31.74 -13.42 3.01
C CYS A 112 -31.59 -11.88 3.12
N ASN A 113 -32.69 -11.13 3.15
CA ASN A 113 -32.66 -9.67 3.32
C ASN A 113 -31.93 -9.25 4.61
N ALA A 114 -30.94 -8.37 4.49
CA ALA A 114 -30.06 -7.90 5.56
C ALA A 114 -29.28 -9.01 6.33
N MET A 115 -29.13 -10.20 5.75
CA MET A 115 -28.38 -11.31 6.33
C MET A 115 -26.88 -10.98 6.50
N ALA A 116 -26.29 -11.45 7.60
CA ALA A 116 -24.91 -11.15 8.00
C ALA A 116 -24.02 -12.39 8.12
N GLN A 117 -24.57 -13.55 8.50
CA GLN A 117 -23.89 -14.85 8.55
C GLN A 117 -24.90 -16.00 8.41
N GLY A 118 -24.41 -17.24 8.27
CA GLY A 118 -25.23 -18.45 8.17
C GLY A 118 -25.42 -18.91 6.73
N LYS A 119 -26.28 -19.93 6.53
CA LYS A 119 -26.54 -20.52 5.21
C LYS A 119 -28.04 -20.68 4.97
N VAL A 120 -28.52 -20.35 3.77
CA VAL A 120 -29.91 -20.60 3.35
C VAL A 120 -29.90 -21.40 2.05
N TRP A 121 -30.68 -22.49 2.02
CA TRP A 121 -30.72 -23.46 0.93
C TRP A 121 -32.17 -23.64 0.45
N VAL A 122 -32.47 -23.26 -0.80
CA VAL A 122 -33.82 -23.29 -1.37
C VAL A 122 -33.92 -24.34 -2.48
N ALA A 123 -34.83 -25.29 -2.34
CA ALA A 123 -35.01 -26.41 -3.26
C ALA A 123 -35.78 -26.07 -4.55
N GLY A 124 -36.35 -24.87 -4.66
CA GLY A 124 -36.96 -24.32 -5.86
C GLY A 124 -36.35 -22.96 -6.23
N ASN A 125 -37.19 -22.10 -6.82
CA ASN A 125 -36.92 -20.69 -7.10
C ASN A 125 -37.08 -19.78 -5.86
N ILE A 126 -36.54 -18.56 -5.91
CA ILE A 126 -36.84 -17.48 -4.95
C ILE A 126 -37.59 -16.31 -5.62
N GLY A 127 -38.31 -15.50 -4.83
CA GLY A 127 -38.96 -14.27 -5.28
C GLY A 127 -38.00 -13.08 -5.45
N SER A 128 -38.57 -11.87 -5.55
CA SER A 128 -37.84 -10.63 -5.76
C SER A 128 -37.11 -10.14 -4.50
N ARG A 129 -36.06 -9.34 -4.68
CA ARG A 129 -35.19 -8.79 -3.62
C ARG A 129 -34.52 -9.85 -2.74
N GLY A 130 -34.23 -11.02 -3.31
CA GLY A 130 -33.33 -12.00 -2.69
C GLY A 130 -31.90 -11.45 -2.54
N MET A 131 -31.18 -11.86 -1.49
CA MET A 131 -29.80 -11.42 -1.16
C MET A 131 -29.65 -9.88 -0.99
N THR A 132 -30.72 -9.19 -0.64
CA THR A 132 -30.73 -7.71 -0.51
C THR A 132 -30.05 -7.24 0.78
N MET A 133 -29.29 -6.14 0.72
CA MET A 133 -28.67 -5.46 1.87
C MET A 133 -27.77 -6.36 2.77
N THR A 134 -27.28 -7.49 2.27
CA THR A 134 -26.43 -8.40 3.05
C THR A 134 -25.11 -7.74 3.43
N LYS A 135 -24.55 -8.15 4.57
CA LYS A 135 -23.32 -7.56 5.12
C LYS A 135 -22.31 -8.64 5.39
N TYR A 136 -21.05 -8.41 5.05
CA TYR A 136 -19.95 -9.25 5.48
C TYR A 136 -19.11 -8.54 6.56
N ASN A 137 -18.84 -9.24 7.66
CA ASN A 137 -17.84 -8.83 8.66
C ASN A 137 -16.66 -9.81 8.57
N PRO A 138 -15.43 -9.35 8.23
CA PRO A 138 -14.26 -10.22 8.08
C PRO A 138 -13.90 -11.12 9.28
N ARG A 139 -14.47 -10.86 10.46
CA ARG A 139 -14.27 -11.70 11.66
C ARG A 139 -15.08 -13.01 11.67
N PHE A 140 -15.93 -13.24 10.66
CA PHE A 140 -16.87 -14.36 10.63
C PHE A 140 -16.96 -15.00 9.24
N ALA A 141 -17.68 -16.12 9.13
CA ALA A 141 -18.00 -16.74 7.84
C ALA A 141 -18.92 -15.83 7.00
N HIS A 142 -18.81 -15.94 5.68
CA HIS A 142 -19.72 -15.26 4.76
C HIS A 142 -21.18 -15.72 4.93
N PRO A 143 -22.18 -14.84 4.77
CA PRO A 143 -23.56 -15.27 4.57
C PRO A 143 -23.71 -15.93 3.19
N GLU A 144 -24.34 -17.10 3.14
CA GLU A 144 -24.56 -17.88 1.92
C GLU A 144 -26.04 -18.08 1.58
N LEU A 145 -26.39 -17.92 0.30
CA LEU A 145 -27.69 -18.26 -0.27
C LEU A 145 -27.52 -19.20 -1.47
N TRP A 146 -28.09 -20.39 -1.40
CA TRP A 146 -28.12 -21.36 -2.50
C TRP A 146 -29.57 -21.58 -2.97
N VAL A 147 -29.80 -21.54 -4.27
CA VAL A 147 -31.11 -21.66 -4.89
C VAL A 147 -31.02 -22.65 -6.04
N LEU A 148 -31.88 -23.67 -6.06
CA LEU A 148 -31.86 -24.66 -7.14
C LEU A 148 -32.37 -24.06 -8.46
N GLY A 149 -33.40 -23.22 -8.39
CA GLY A 149 -33.98 -22.51 -9.53
C GLY A 149 -33.30 -21.17 -9.87
N SER A 150 -34.11 -20.17 -10.19
CA SER A 150 -33.76 -18.77 -10.44
C SER A 150 -34.09 -17.86 -9.25
N ALA A 151 -33.62 -16.62 -9.33
CA ALA A 151 -34.08 -15.50 -8.51
C ALA A 151 -35.06 -14.58 -9.26
N GLY A 152 -35.90 -13.86 -8.51
CA GLY A 152 -36.75 -12.78 -9.03
C GLY A 152 -36.04 -11.43 -9.10
N ASP A 153 -36.81 -10.38 -9.43
CA ASP A 153 -36.29 -9.04 -9.71
C ASP A 153 -35.55 -8.39 -8.54
N TYR A 154 -34.64 -7.46 -8.83
CA TYR A 154 -33.82 -6.73 -7.85
C TYR A 154 -33.00 -7.67 -6.95
N PHE A 155 -32.57 -8.81 -7.48
CA PHE A 155 -31.68 -9.74 -6.78
C PHE A 155 -30.32 -9.11 -6.46
N ALA A 156 -29.78 -9.37 -5.27
CA ALA A 156 -28.52 -8.82 -4.76
C ALA A 156 -28.46 -7.27 -4.71
N GLU A 157 -29.60 -6.61 -4.53
CA GLU A 157 -29.67 -5.16 -4.35
C GLU A 157 -28.97 -4.72 -3.05
N PHE A 158 -28.06 -3.74 -3.13
CA PHE A 158 -27.22 -3.30 -2.01
C PHE A 158 -26.41 -4.42 -1.32
N MET A 159 -26.08 -5.50 -2.04
CA MET A 159 -25.25 -6.59 -1.52
C MET A 159 -23.85 -6.06 -1.15
N ALA A 160 -23.52 -6.08 0.15
CA ALA A 160 -22.26 -5.61 0.73
C ALA A 160 -21.43 -6.78 1.32
N GLY A 161 -21.46 -7.92 0.62
CA GLY A 161 -20.74 -9.13 0.99
C GLY A 161 -21.64 -10.36 1.18
N GLY A 162 -21.01 -11.53 1.07
CA GLY A 162 -21.67 -12.83 1.02
C GLY A 162 -21.40 -13.56 -0.29
N VAL A 163 -21.92 -14.78 -0.39
CA VAL A 163 -21.90 -15.58 -1.62
C VAL A 163 -23.32 -16.04 -1.94
N ALA A 164 -23.73 -15.90 -3.20
CA ALA A 164 -24.96 -16.51 -3.69
C ALA A 164 -24.67 -17.51 -4.82
N VAL A 165 -25.46 -18.58 -4.88
CA VAL A 165 -25.37 -19.65 -5.89
C VAL A 165 -26.75 -19.91 -6.47
N ILE A 166 -26.95 -19.56 -7.74
CA ILE A 166 -28.23 -19.70 -8.47
C ILE A 166 -28.08 -20.77 -9.55
N CYS A 167 -28.56 -21.99 -9.28
CA CYS A 167 -28.26 -23.16 -10.10
C CYS A 167 -29.04 -23.24 -11.42
N GLY A 168 -30.10 -22.46 -11.63
CA GLY A 168 -30.82 -22.39 -12.90
C GLY A 168 -31.45 -23.71 -13.34
N HIS A 169 -31.95 -24.51 -12.39
CA HIS A 169 -32.67 -25.75 -12.63
C HIS A 169 -34.17 -25.55 -12.40
N GLU A 170 -34.97 -25.68 -13.46
CA GLU A 170 -36.42 -25.36 -13.47
C GLU A 170 -36.71 -23.88 -13.05
N PRO A 171 -36.05 -22.90 -13.72
CA PRO A 171 -36.17 -21.46 -13.42
C PRO A 171 -37.56 -20.89 -13.76
N GLN A 172 -37.92 -19.75 -13.14
CA GLN A 172 -39.18 -19.03 -13.42
C GLN A 172 -39.24 -18.47 -14.85
N ASP A 173 -38.15 -17.87 -15.34
CA ASP A 173 -37.95 -17.54 -16.75
C ASP A 173 -36.68 -18.25 -17.25
N PRO A 174 -36.80 -19.24 -18.16
CA PRO A 174 -35.66 -19.92 -18.77
C PRO A 174 -34.66 -19.02 -19.52
N ARG A 175 -35.01 -17.76 -19.79
CA ARG A 175 -34.17 -16.77 -20.47
C ARG A 175 -33.42 -15.84 -19.50
N ASN A 176 -33.81 -15.79 -18.23
CA ASN A 176 -33.27 -14.82 -17.28
C ASN A 176 -33.27 -15.32 -15.83
N VAL A 177 -32.19 -15.99 -15.41
CA VAL A 177 -32.12 -16.67 -14.10
C VAL A 177 -31.90 -15.76 -12.88
N LEU A 178 -31.65 -14.46 -13.08
CA LEU A 178 -31.39 -13.47 -12.01
C LEU A 178 -32.45 -12.34 -11.91
N GLY A 179 -33.57 -12.45 -12.62
CA GLY A 179 -34.62 -11.43 -12.64
C GLY A 179 -34.20 -10.11 -13.30
N TYR A 180 -35.03 -9.09 -13.21
CA TYR A 180 -34.77 -7.74 -13.73
C TYR A 180 -33.90 -6.92 -12.76
N ARG A 181 -32.95 -6.14 -13.30
CA ARG A 181 -32.03 -5.25 -12.55
C ARG A 181 -31.30 -5.88 -11.34
N PRO A 182 -30.64 -7.04 -11.46
CA PRO A 182 -29.82 -7.57 -10.39
C PRO A 182 -28.56 -6.73 -10.13
N CYS A 183 -28.00 -6.87 -8.93
CA CYS A 183 -26.74 -6.27 -8.46
C CYS A 183 -26.72 -4.72 -8.34
N VAL A 184 -27.88 -4.05 -8.36
CA VAL A 184 -27.95 -2.59 -8.17
C VAL A 184 -27.43 -2.19 -6.79
N GLY A 185 -26.48 -1.26 -6.73
CA GLY A 185 -25.86 -0.84 -5.48
C GLY A 185 -24.93 -1.88 -4.83
N MET A 186 -24.58 -2.96 -5.53
CA MET A 186 -23.63 -3.97 -5.04
C MET A 186 -22.25 -3.34 -4.75
N VAL A 187 -21.71 -3.63 -3.56
CA VAL A 187 -20.39 -3.12 -3.10
C VAL A 187 -19.48 -4.23 -2.55
N GLY A 188 -19.95 -5.47 -2.41
CA GLY A 188 -19.11 -6.60 -2.05
C GLY A 188 -19.80 -7.95 -2.26
N GLY A 189 -19.00 -9.03 -2.27
CA GLY A 189 -19.48 -10.40 -2.44
C GLY A 189 -19.42 -10.92 -3.88
N LYS A 190 -19.88 -12.17 -4.07
CA LYS A 190 -19.88 -12.88 -5.35
C LYS A 190 -21.18 -13.64 -5.58
N ILE A 191 -21.57 -13.78 -6.85
CA ILE A 191 -22.77 -14.47 -7.29
C ILE A 191 -22.35 -15.47 -8.38
N PHE A 192 -22.35 -16.75 -8.04
CA PHE A 192 -22.21 -17.83 -9.00
C PHE A 192 -23.59 -18.16 -9.57
N PHE A 193 -23.72 -18.21 -10.89
CA PHE A 193 -25.00 -18.53 -11.53
C PHE A 193 -24.82 -19.35 -12.79
N ARG A 194 -25.85 -20.11 -13.14
CA ARG A 194 -25.88 -21.02 -14.27
C ARG A 194 -27.10 -20.74 -15.15
N GLY A 195 -26.88 -20.55 -16.45
CA GLY A 195 -27.91 -20.18 -17.42
C GLY A 195 -27.90 -18.70 -17.85
N PRO A 196 -28.83 -18.29 -18.73
CA PRO A 196 -28.84 -16.97 -19.35
C PRO A 196 -29.40 -15.87 -18.42
N ILE A 197 -28.97 -14.63 -18.68
CA ILE A 197 -29.45 -13.41 -18.00
C ILE A 197 -29.68 -12.29 -19.02
N HIS A 198 -30.66 -11.42 -18.76
CA HIS A 198 -30.90 -10.23 -19.59
C HIS A 198 -29.95 -9.06 -19.27
N GLY A 199 -29.33 -9.03 -18.09
CA GLY A 199 -28.35 -8.01 -17.69
C GLY A 199 -28.20 -7.86 -16.17
N TYR A 200 -27.28 -6.99 -15.75
CA TYR A 200 -27.00 -6.64 -14.35
C TYR A 200 -26.49 -5.19 -14.24
N SER A 201 -26.36 -4.63 -13.04
CA SER A 201 -25.79 -3.28 -12.83
C SER A 201 -24.30 -3.22 -13.22
N GLN A 202 -24.02 -2.84 -14.46
CA GLN A 202 -22.66 -2.66 -14.99
C GLN A 202 -21.84 -1.60 -14.24
N ALA A 203 -22.50 -0.66 -13.55
CA ALA A 203 -21.86 0.36 -12.72
C ALA A 203 -21.42 -0.19 -11.35
N ASP A 204 -22.07 -1.25 -10.86
CA ASP A 204 -21.83 -1.79 -9.52
C ASP A 204 -21.07 -3.09 -9.49
N ALA A 205 -21.24 -3.91 -10.52
CA ALA A 205 -20.69 -5.25 -10.61
C ALA A 205 -20.06 -5.49 -12.00
N LYS A 206 -19.36 -6.61 -12.12
CA LYS A 206 -18.69 -7.10 -13.33
C LYS A 206 -18.77 -8.62 -13.38
N LEU A 207 -18.86 -9.18 -14.58
CA LEU A 207 -18.53 -10.58 -14.80
C LEU A 207 -17.03 -10.79 -14.55
N VAL A 208 -16.68 -11.92 -13.94
CA VAL A 208 -15.29 -12.35 -13.68
C VAL A 208 -15.14 -13.83 -14.04
N PRO A 209 -13.94 -14.27 -14.48
CA PRO A 209 -13.65 -15.69 -14.62
C PRO A 209 -13.69 -16.38 -13.25
N ILE A 210 -14.14 -17.63 -13.21
CA ILE A 210 -14.14 -18.48 -12.01
C ILE A 210 -12.76 -19.13 -11.89
N SER A 211 -12.05 -18.90 -10.78
CA SER A 211 -10.75 -19.53 -10.52
C SER A 211 -10.87 -21.04 -10.25
N ASP A 212 -9.76 -21.77 -10.27
CA ASP A 212 -9.76 -23.21 -9.98
C ASP A 212 -10.15 -23.50 -8.51
N GLU A 213 -9.73 -22.63 -7.58
CA GLU A 213 -10.12 -22.68 -6.16
C GLU A 213 -11.62 -22.44 -5.99
N GLU A 214 -12.18 -21.44 -6.69
CA GLU A 214 -13.62 -21.14 -6.67
C GLU A 214 -14.44 -22.28 -7.27
N TRP A 215 -13.95 -22.89 -8.36
CA TRP A 215 -14.62 -24.02 -8.99
C TRP A 215 -14.60 -25.27 -8.09
N ALA A 216 -13.49 -25.53 -7.40
CA ALA A 216 -13.39 -26.60 -6.40
C ALA A 216 -14.36 -26.36 -5.23
N TRP A 217 -14.36 -25.15 -4.65
CA TRP A 217 -15.27 -24.75 -3.56
C TRP A 217 -16.75 -24.90 -3.97
N LEU A 218 -17.10 -24.43 -5.17
CA LEU A 218 -18.47 -24.52 -5.70
C LEU A 218 -18.89 -25.98 -5.90
N THR A 219 -17.99 -26.83 -6.44
CA THR A 219 -18.24 -28.25 -6.68
C THR A 219 -18.44 -29.03 -5.39
N GLU A 220 -17.62 -28.80 -4.36
CA GLU A 220 -17.75 -29.43 -3.05
C GLU A 220 -19.06 -29.02 -2.36
N ASN A 221 -19.33 -27.72 -2.26
CA ASN A 221 -20.51 -27.21 -1.57
C ASN A 221 -21.82 -27.50 -2.35
N MET A 222 -21.75 -27.78 -3.66
CA MET A 222 -22.90 -28.27 -4.45
C MET A 222 -23.39 -29.64 -3.97
N ASP A 223 -22.51 -30.58 -3.63
CA ASP A 223 -22.94 -31.89 -3.09
C ASP A 223 -23.54 -31.76 -1.69
N LEU A 224 -23.01 -30.87 -0.86
CA LEU A 224 -23.60 -30.52 0.44
C LEU A 224 -25.01 -29.92 0.26
N PHE A 225 -25.15 -28.90 -0.59
CA PHE A 225 -26.43 -28.26 -0.90
C PHE A 225 -27.46 -29.28 -1.41
N LEU A 226 -27.13 -30.04 -2.46
CA LEU A 226 -28.01 -31.06 -3.04
C LEU A 226 -28.29 -32.22 -2.09
N GLY A 227 -27.40 -32.49 -1.13
CA GLY A 227 -27.66 -33.37 0.01
C GLY A 227 -28.76 -32.83 0.91
N ARG A 228 -28.61 -31.58 1.38
CA ARG A 228 -29.55 -30.91 2.31
C ARG A 228 -30.94 -30.74 1.71
N ILE A 229 -31.06 -30.35 0.43
CA ILE A 229 -32.35 -30.24 -0.27
C ILE A 229 -32.87 -31.56 -0.88
N LYS A 230 -32.19 -32.69 -0.62
CA LYS A 230 -32.61 -34.05 -1.07
C LYS A 230 -32.78 -34.13 -2.60
N ARG A 231 -31.75 -33.69 -3.33
CA ARG A 231 -31.65 -33.64 -4.81
C ARG A 231 -30.33 -34.13 -5.41
N LYS A 232 -29.48 -34.85 -4.65
CA LYS A 232 -28.14 -35.33 -5.08
C LYS A 232 -28.03 -35.92 -6.49
N ARG A 233 -29.08 -36.51 -7.05
CA ARG A 233 -29.15 -36.97 -8.46
C ARG A 233 -28.75 -35.91 -9.50
N LEU A 234 -28.86 -34.62 -9.16
CA LEU A 234 -28.54 -33.49 -10.04
C LEU A 234 -27.05 -33.13 -10.07
N LEU A 235 -26.21 -33.67 -9.16
CA LEU A 235 -24.81 -33.22 -8.99
C LEU A 235 -24.04 -33.21 -10.31
N LYS A 236 -23.98 -34.37 -11.00
CA LYS A 236 -23.29 -34.51 -12.31
C LYS A 236 -23.81 -33.56 -13.41
N LYS A 237 -25.04 -33.05 -13.30
CA LYS A 237 -25.62 -32.09 -14.25
C LYS A 237 -25.31 -30.64 -13.87
N LEU A 238 -25.05 -30.36 -12.59
CA LEU A 238 -24.77 -29.02 -12.08
C LEU A 238 -23.27 -28.74 -11.93
N THR A 239 -22.39 -29.74 -12.02
CA THR A 239 -20.92 -29.58 -11.94
C THR A 239 -20.24 -29.58 -13.32
N VAL A 240 -20.74 -28.75 -14.25
CA VAL A 240 -20.16 -28.55 -15.59
C VAL A 240 -19.66 -27.11 -15.70
N ARG A 241 -18.34 -26.89 -15.68
CA ARG A 241 -17.74 -25.55 -15.48
C ARG A 241 -18.21 -24.50 -16.49
N ASP A 242 -18.32 -24.89 -17.75
CA ASP A 242 -18.66 -23.97 -18.86
C ASP A 242 -20.13 -23.52 -18.84
N GLU A 243 -21.00 -24.15 -18.03
CA GLU A 243 -22.37 -23.66 -17.78
C GLU A 243 -22.43 -22.55 -16.71
N TRP A 244 -21.34 -22.31 -15.97
CA TRP A 244 -21.29 -21.36 -14.84
C TRP A 244 -20.60 -20.05 -15.16
N GLN A 245 -21.14 -18.98 -14.57
CA GLN A 245 -20.64 -17.61 -14.64
C GLN A 245 -20.56 -17.04 -13.22
N CYS A 246 -19.67 -16.06 -13.00
CA CYS A 246 -19.55 -15.35 -11.73
C CYS A 246 -19.68 -13.83 -11.94
N ILE A 247 -20.57 -13.21 -11.17
CA ILE A 247 -20.63 -11.74 -11.02
C ILE A 247 -20.00 -11.37 -9.67
N ALA A 248 -19.07 -10.42 -9.69
CA ALA A 248 -18.45 -9.85 -8.51
C ALA A 248 -18.67 -8.33 -8.46
N ALA A 249 -18.65 -7.75 -7.26
CA ALA A 249 -18.70 -6.30 -7.09
C ALA A 249 -17.48 -5.62 -7.75
N ARG A 250 -17.68 -4.42 -8.32
CA ARG A 250 -16.58 -3.53 -8.72
C ARG A 250 -15.98 -2.84 -7.49
N THR A 251 -14.65 -2.74 -7.45
CA THR A 251 -13.95 -2.00 -6.38
C THR A 251 -14.27 -0.49 -6.46
N PRO A 252 -14.09 0.30 -5.40
CA PRO A 252 -14.30 1.74 -5.44
C PRO A 252 -13.45 2.45 -6.53
N MET A 253 -12.26 1.92 -6.82
CA MET A 253 -11.35 2.38 -7.87
C MET A 253 -11.89 2.05 -9.27
N GLU A 254 -12.43 0.85 -9.48
CA GLU A 254 -13.09 0.45 -10.73
C GLU A 254 -14.40 1.22 -10.99
N LYS A 255 -14.98 1.86 -9.97
CA LYS A 255 -16.12 2.78 -10.08
C LYS A 255 -15.70 4.24 -10.32
N VAL A 256 -14.43 4.51 -10.65
CA VAL A 256 -13.92 5.81 -11.13
C VAL A 256 -13.94 5.81 -12.66
N GLY A 257 -14.57 6.80 -13.28
CA GLY A 257 -14.69 6.94 -14.75
C GLY A 257 -16.12 6.82 -15.28
N ALA A 258 -17.00 6.09 -14.60
CA ALA A 258 -18.43 6.18 -14.84
C ALA A 258 -18.92 7.61 -14.50
N LYS A 259 -19.65 8.27 -15.41
CA LYS A 259 -20.34 9.53 -15.12
C LYS A 259 -21.44 9.28 -14.09
N ARG A 260 -21.09 9.35 -12.80
CA ARG A 260 -22.07 9.40 -11.71
C ARG A 260 -22.94 10.63 -11.93
N ARG A 261 -24.24 10.41 -12.10
CA ARG A 261 -25.22 11.50 -12.20
C ARG A 261 -25.15 12.28 -10.88
N SER A 262 -24.77 13.56 -10.92
CA SER A 262 -24.71 14.40 -9.72
C SER A 262 -26.12 14.55 -9.13
N MET A 263 -26.25 14.83 -7.83
CA MET A 263 -27.59 14.97 -7.21
C MET A 263 -28.45 16.02 -7.92
N ALA A 264 -27.86 17.13 -8.36
CA ALA A 264 -28.56 18.14 -9.17
C ALA A 264 -29.01 17.62 -10.56
N GLN A 265 -28.25 16.71 -11.18
CA GLN A 265 -28.66 16.07 -12.43
C GLN A 265 -29.69 14.95 -12.17
N PHE A 266 -29.61 14.22 -11.05
CA PHE A 266 -30.63 13.24 -10.66
C PHE A 266 -31.97 13.92 -10.35
N HIS A 267 -31.93 15.08 -9.71
CA HIS A 267 -33.11 15.90 -9.46
C HIS A 267 -33.78 16.28 -10.79
N ARG A 268 -33.08 16.94 -11.73
CA ARG A 268 -33.68 17.33 -13.01
C ARG A 268 -34.09 16.15 -13.91
N ASP A 269 -33.17 15.22 -14.15
CA ASP A 269 -33.32 14.19 -15.17
C ASP A 269 -34.30 13.07 -14.76
N VAL A 270 -34.61 12.94 -13.47
CA VAL A 270 -35.51 11.92 -12.90
C VAL A 270 -36.56 12.56 -12.00
N TRP A 271 -36.16 13.18 -10.89
CA TRP A 271 -37.11 13.59 -9.84
C TRP A 271 -38.10 14.66 -10.30
N ASP A 272 -37.64 15.71 -10.96
CA ASP A 272 -38.51 16.78 -11.49
C ASP A 272 -39.35 16.27 -12.68
N LYS A 273 -38.74 15.41 -13.50
CA LYS A 273 -39.39 14.83 -14.68
C LYS A 273 -40.49 13.81 -14.35
N GLU A 274 -40.33 13.04 -13.28
CA GLU A 274 -41.27 11.99 -12.87
C GLU A 274 -42.17 12.41 -11.70
N LEU A 275 -41.69 13.28 -10.80
CA LEU A 275 -42.34 13.66 -9.53
C LEU A 275 -42.36 15.18 -9.24
N GLY A 276 -41.90 16.02 -10.17
CA GLY A 276 -42.00 17.49 -10.12
C GLY A 276 -43.09 18.02 -11.04
N ARG A 277 -43.19 19.35 -11.20
CA ARG A 277 -44.20 19.99 -12.06
C ARG A 277 -44.01 19.60 -13.53
N GLY A 278 -44.86 18.71 -14.03
CA GLY A 278 -44.76 18.06 -15.35
C GLY A 278 -44.59 16.54 -15.30
N GLY A 279 -44.33 15.97 -14.11
CA GLY A 279 -44.32 14.53 -13.85
C GLY A 279 -45.66 13.97 -13.34
N MET A 280 -45.68 12.68 -13.01
CA MET A 280 -46.84 11.85 -12.68
C MET A 280 -47.67 12.34 -11.48
N ILE A 281 -47.06 13.10 -10.57
CA ILE A 281 -47.71 13.71 -9.39
C ILE A 281 -47.43 15.23 -9.30
N GLY A 282 -47.05 15.85 -10.42
CA GLY A 282 -46.60 17.25 -10.47
C GLY A 282 -47.69 18.29 -10.21
N ASP A 283 -48.93 17.89 -10.35
CA ASP A 283 -50.18 18.59 -10.03
C ASP A 283 -50.59 18.43 -8.55
N LEU A 284 -50.18 17.33 -7.91
CA LEU A 284 -50.47 17.01 -6.50
C LEU A 284 -49.44 17.59 -5.51
N THR A 285 -48.53 18.47 -5.96
CA THR A 285 -47.40 18.93 -5.14
C THR A 285 -47.06 20.41 -5.39
N ASP A 286 -47.38 21.24 -4.40
CA ASP A 286 -47.13 22.68 -4.34
C ASP A 286 -45.89 23.05 -3.53
N LEU A 287 -45.48 22.18 -2.60
CA LEU A 287 -44.27 22.25 -1.76
C LEU A 287 -43.06 22.85 -2.50
N ASP A 288 -42.49 23.92 -1.93
CA ASP A 288 -41.18 24.39 -2.33
C ASP A 288 -40.12 23.33 -2.01
N ARG A 289 -39.26 23.05 -2.99
CA ARG A 289 -38.16 22.09 -2.92
C ARG A 289 -36.80 22.78 -3.04
N SER A 290 -36.77 24.12 -2.97
CA SER A 290 -35.53 24.89 -2.88
C SER A 290 -34.73 24.54 -1.60
N PRO A 291 -33.40 24.71 -1.59
CA PRO A 291 -32.60 24.50 -0.39
C PRO A 291 -33.02 25.48 0.72
N VAL A 292 -33.29 24.95 1.92
CA VAL A 292 -33.74 25.76 3.07
C VAL A 292 -32.74 26.89 3.34
N PRO A 293 -33.16 28.18 3.35
CA PRO A 293 -32.27 29.34 3.37
C PRO A 293 -31.47 29.55 4.66
N LEU A 294 -31.59 28.63 5.63
CA LEU A 294 -30.76 28.56 6.83
C LEU A 294 -29.34 28.03 6.56
N ILE A 295 -29.09 27.41 5.40
CA ILE A 295 -27.77 26.88 5.04
C ILE A 295 -27.00 27.94 4.24
N THR A 296 -26.00 28.56 4.87
CA THR A 296 -25.27 29.69 4.29
C THR A 296 -24.22 29.29 3.25
N THR A 297 -24.07 30.13 2.22
CA THR A 297 -23.04 30.06 1.18
C THR A 297 -22.26 31.38 1.10
N GLY A 298 -21.39 31.55 0.09
CA GLY A 298 -20.68 32.82 -0.15
C GLY A 298 -19.79 33.27 1.00
N GLU A 299 -20.08 34.44 1.57
CA GLU A 299 -19.38 35.01 2.73
C GLU A 299 -19.88 34.44 4.07
N LEU A 300 -21.12 33.95 4.14
CA LEU A 300 -21.76 33.51 5.38
C LEU A 300 -21.51 32.02 5.74
N ARG A 301 -20.89 31.25 4.85
CA ARG A 301 -20.43 29.87 5.15
C ARG A 301 -19.23 29.89 6.11
N ARG A 302 -19.10 28.89 6.98
CA ARG A 302 -18.00 28.84 7.96
C ARG A 302 -16.63 28.50 7.38
N TYR A 303 -16.56 27.62 6.37
CA TYR A 303 -15.31 27.11 5.81
C TYR A 303 -15.28 27.19 4.28
N VAL A 304 -14.10 27.40 3.72
CA VAL A 304 -13.81 27.35 2.28
C VAL A 304 -12.95 26.13 1.95
N PRO A 305 -13.44 25.21 1.09
CA PRO A 305 -12.59 24.17 0.52
C PRO A 305 -11.58 24.76 -0.47
N VAL A 306 -10.29 24.66 -0.15
CA VAL A 306 -9.17 25.11 -0.99
C VAL A 306 -8.46 23.88 -1.56
N TRP A 307 -8.23 23.87 -2.87
CA TRP A 307 -7.58 22.77 -3.58
C TRP A 307 -6.06 22.96 -3.62
N GLU A 308 -5.39 22.36 -2.66
CA GLU A 308 -3.95 22.45 -2.43
C GLU A 308 -3.19 21.36 -3.21
N HIS A 309 -3.52 21.20 -4.49
CA HIS A 309 -2.83 20.27 -5.38
C HIS A 309 -1.34 20.63 -5.45
N ARG A 310 -0.49 19.66 -5.10
CA ARG A 310 0.98 19.77 -5.13
C ARG A 310 1.59 20.91 -4.30
N LYS A 311 0.84 21.49 -3.36
CA LYS A 311 1.39 22.48 -2.40
C LYS A 311 2.41 21.88 -1.42
N TYR A 312 2.21 20.61 -1.04
CA TYR A 312 2.93 19.91 0.03
C TYR A 312 3.64 18.65 -0.46
N LEU A 313 4.87 18.39 0.01
CA LEU A 313 5.59 17.16 -0.30
C LEU A 313 4.86 15.93 0.22
N ALA A 314 4.80 14.87 -0.59
CA ALA A 314 4.32 13.58 -0.14
C ALA A 314 5.27 13.00 0.94
N PRO A 315 4.77 12.26 1.95
CA PRO A 315 5.64 11.76 3.03
C PRO A 315 6.76 10.84 2.55
N CYS A 316 6.51 10.01 1.53
CA CYS A 316 7.52 9.18 0.88
C CYS A 316 8.60 9.98 0.13
N GLN A 317 8.27 11.17 -0.41
CA GLN A 317 9.24 12.07 -1.04
C GLN A 317 10.04 12.85 0.00
N SER A 318 9.36 13.39 1.03
CA SER A 318 9.99 14.09 2.16
C SER A 318 10.95 13.19 2.96
N ALA A 319 10.65 11.89 3.07
CA ALA A 319 11.54 10.90 3.69
C ALA A 319 12.63 10.36 2.74
N CYS A 320 12.70 10.83 1.49
CA CYS A 320 13.73 10.41 0.53
C CYS A 320 14.86 11.44 0.47
N PRO A 321 16.10 11.13 0.91
CA PRO A 321 17.20 12.10 0.97
C PRO A 321 17.58 12.74 -0.38
N THR A 322 17.23 12.10 -1.50
CA THR A 322 17.45 12.63 -2.86
C THR A 322 16.34 13.59 -3.33
N GLY A 323 15.21 13.66 -2.61
CA GLY A 323 14.03 14.46 -2.96
C GLY A 323 13.08 13.83 -3.99
N MET A 324 13.25 12.54 -4.33
CA MET A 324 12.56 11.87 -5.44
C MET A 324 11.03 11.71 -5.21
N PRO A 325 10.16 12.13 -6.16
CA PRO A 325 8.70 12.07 -6.05
C PRO A 325 8.16 10.66 -6.29
N VAL A 326 8.30 9.78 -5.30
CA VAL A 326 7.85 8.38 -5.33
C VAL A 326 6.36 8.26 -5.69
N GLN A 327 5.51 9.16 -5.20
CA GLN A 327 4.08 9.23 -5.51
C GLN A 327 3.78 9.54 -7.00
N GLU A 328 4.65 10.29 -7.67
CA GLU A 328 4.51 10.64 -9.09
C GLU A 328 4.90 9.46 -9.98
N ARG A 329 5.94 8.70 -9.59
CA ARG A 329 6.30 7.43 -10.24
C ARG A 329 5.13 6.45 -10.18
N TRP A 330 4.43 6.34 -9.04
CA TRP A 330 3.21 5.53 -8.93
C TRP A 330 2.01 6.05 -9.72
N ARG A 331 1.90 7.37 -9.94
CA ARG A 331 0.89 7.93 -10.87
C ARG A 331 1.13 7.44 -12.29
N LEU A 332 2.38 7.50 -12.76
CA LEU A 332 2.76 7.03 -14.08
C LEU A 332 2.51 5.53 -14.28
N ILE A 333 2.80 4.68 -13.27
CA ILE A 333 2.46 3.25 -13.34
C ILE A 333 0.94 3.02 -13.50
N ARG A 334 0.08 3.74 -12.79
CA ARG A 334 -1.39 3.64 -12.97
C ARG A 334 -1.89 4.10 -14.35
N GLU A 335 -1.07 4.83 -15.09
CA GLU A 335 -1.36 5.27 -16.46
C GLU A 335 -0.70 4.35 -17.51
N GLY A 336 -0.11 3.22 -17.09
CA GLY A 336 0.62 2.28 -17.95
C GLY A 336 2.02 2.75 -18.37
N LYS A 337 2.45 3.91 -17.87
CA LYS A 337 3.68 4.62 -18.29
C LYS A 337 4.90 4.14 -17.50
N VAL A 338 5.21 2.86 -17.61
CA VAL A 338 6.25 2.19 -16.79
C VAL A 338 7.64 2.76 -17.05
N ASP A 339 8.02 2.96 -18.31
CA ASP A 339 9.36 3.48 -18.66
C ASP A 339 9.54 4.91 -18.16
N GLU A 340 8.52 5.77 -18.32
CA GLU A 340 8.50 7.13 -17.78
C GLU A 340 8.59 7.15 -16.24
N ALA A 341 7.93 6.20 -15.56
CA ALA A 341 8.01 6.03 -14.10
C ALA A 341 9.41 5.59 -13.62
N VAL A 342 10.19 4.95 -14.49
CA VAL A 342 11.59 4.60 -14.24
C VAL A 342 12.49 5.79 -14.55
N ASP A 343 12.38 6.40 -15.74
CA ASP A 343 13.24 7.49 -16.19
C ASP A 343 13.13 8.76 -15.31
N VAL A 344 11.97 9.02 -14.68
CA VAL A 344 11.83 10.08 -13.65
C VAL A 344 12.88 9.95 -12.53
N ALA A 345 13.36 8.74 -12.21
CA ALA A 345 14.40 8.57 -11.20
C ALA A 345 15.78 9.10 -11.65
N LEU A 346 16.09 9.11 -12.96
CA LEU A 346 17.37 9.60 -13.50
C LEU A 346 17.58 11.11 -13.28
N ALA A 347 16.51 11.88 -13.10
CA ALA A 347 16.57 13.29 -12.70
C ALA A 347 17.02 13.49 -11.23
N PHE A 348 17.00 12.44 -10.41
CA PHE A 348 17.32 12.50 -8.97
C PHE A 348 18.53 11.66 -8.59
N THR A 349 18.82 10.57 -9.33
CA THR A 349 19.95 9.68 -9.07
C THR A 349 20.46 9.02 -10.37
N PRO A 350 21.79 8.87 -10.54
CA PRO A 350 22.35 7.99 -11.58
C PRO A 350 22.05 6.50 -11.36
N PHE A 351 21.57 6.14 -10.15
CA PHE A 351 21.51 4.78 -9.58
C PHE A 351 20.08 4.29 -9.20
N PRO A 352 19.08 4.34 -10.12
CA PRO A 352 17.73 3.86 -9.84
C PRO A 352 17.63 2.37 -9.49
N ALA A 353 18.51 1.49 -10.00
CA ALA A 353 18.51 0.07 -9.64
C ALA A 353 19.43 -0.25 -8.47
N SER A 354 20.74 -0.05 -8.63
CA SER A 354 21.77 -0.40 -7.65
C SER A 354 21.49 0.14 -6.25
N ILE A 355 20.96 1.37 -6.15
CA ILE A 355 20.63 1.98 -4.86
C ILE A 355 19.12 1.90 -4.60
N CYS A 356 18.26 2.40 -5.48
CA CYS A 356 16.82 2.46 -5.18
C CYS A 356 16.04 1.13 -5.35
N GLY A 357 16.68 0.04 -5.80
CA GLY A 357 16.09 -1.31 -5.89
C GLY A 357 16.85 -2.42 -5.13
N TYR A 358 17.98 -2.07 -4.49
CA TYR A 358 18.85 -3.00 -3.76
C TYR A 358 19.42 -2.38 -2.46
N LEU A 359 20.30 -1.37 -2.54
CA LEU A 359 21.10 -0.93 -1.38
C LEU A 359 20.46 0.12 -0.45
N CYS A 360 19.32 0.72 -0.82
CA CYS A 360 18.62 1.69 0.03
C CYS A 360 17.96 1.00 1.24
N PRO A 361 17.88 1.61 2.44
CA PRO A 361 17.03 1.13 3.54
C PRO A 361 15.54 1.49 3.34
N HIS A 362 15.15 1.95 2.15
CA HIS A 362 13.78 2.23 1.73
C HIS A 362 13.01 3.20 2.65
N LEU A 363 13.66 4.29 3.11
CA LEU A 363 13.07 5.32 3.98
C LEU A 363 11.73 5.90 3.45
N CYS A 364 11.56 5.97 2.14
CA CYS A 364 10.32 6.39 1.49
C CYS A 364 9.13 5.43 1.73
N MET A 365 9.39 4.15 2.01
CA MET A 365 8.39 3.16 2.44
C MET A 365 8.13 3.26 3.94
N GLN A 366 9.18 3.47 4.74
CA GLN A 366 9.06 3.68 6.20
C GLN A 366 8.22 4.93 6.50
N GLY A 367 8.44 6.03 5.76
CA GLY A 367 7.63 7.26 5.81
C GLY A 367 6.32 7.18 5.02
N CYS A 368 5.86 6.01 4.56
CA CYS A 368 4.62 5.91 3.79
C CYS A 368 3.39 6.05 4.71
N THR A 369 2.47 6.95 4.34
CA THR A 369 1.20 7.19 5.03
C THR A 369 0.40 5.91 5.32
N LYS A 370 0.46 4.91 4.43
CA LYS A 370 -0.20 3.60 4.61
C LYS A 370 0.30 2.90 5.87
N GLY A 371 1.61 2.78 6.06
CA GLY A 371 2.21 2.19 7.26
C GLY A 371 2.02 3.08 8.47
N VAL A 372 2.50 4.34 8.40
CA VAL A 372 2.60 5.26 9.54
C VAL A 372 1.25 5.61 10.16
N ALA A 373 0.20 5.77 9.35
CA ALA A 373 -1.12 6.24 9.82
C ALA A 373 -2.28 5.28 9.56
N GLY A 374 -2.13 4.33 8.63
CA GLY A 374 -3.18 3.35 8.32
C GLY A 374 -2.99 1.98 8.96
N ASN A 375 -1.78 1.65 9.44
CA ASN A 375 -1.37 0.26 9.71
C ASN A 375 -1.67 -0.68 8.52
N LEU A 376 -1.45 -0.15 7.31
CA LEU A 376 -1.58 -0.83 6.01
C LEU A 376 -0.19 -1.07 5.42
N GLN A 377 -0.03 -2.07 4.55
CA GLN A 377 1.22 -2.29 3.84
C GLN A 377 1.68 -1.01 3.10
N PRO A 378 2.93 -0.52 3.29
CA PRO A 378 3.52 0.55 2.49
C PRO A 378 3.58 0.18 1.01
N VAL A 379 3.58 1.15 0.09
CA VAL A 379 3.79 0.85 -1.35
C VAL A 379 5.26 0.50 -1.61
N ASP A 380 5.51 -0.66 -2.21
CA ASP A 380 6.85 -1.21 -2.38
C ASP A 380 7.54 -0.67 -3.63
N ILE A 381 8.57 0.17 -3.45
CA ILE A 381 9.33 0.78 -4.54
C ILE A 381 10.40 -0.17 -5.12
N THR A 382 10.72 -1.28 -4.45
CA THR A 382 11.81 -2.19 -4.83
C THR A 382 11.71 -2.71 -6.27
N PRO A 383 10.55 -3.22 -6.76
CA PRO A 383 10.43 -3.74 -8.13
C PRO A 383 10.62 -2.65 -9.20
N LEU A 384 10.16 -1.43 -8.90
CA LEU A 384 10.28 -0.27 -9.80
C LEU A 384 11.69 0.36 -9.73
N GLY A 385 12.41 0.19 -8.62
CA GLY A 385 13.84 0.44 -8.53
C GLY A 385 14.62 -0.51 -9.43
N ARG A 386 14.41 -1.83 -9.28
CA ARG A 386 15.13 -2.86 -10.06
C ARG A 386 14.99 -2.72 -11.57
N LYS A 387 13.85 -2.24 -12.09
CA LYS A 387 13.69 -1.89 -13.52
C LYS A 387 14.62 -0.76 -14.02
N GLY A 388 15.25 0.00 -13.12
CA GLY A 388 16.25 1.03 -13.44
C GLY A 388 17.51 0.51 -14.16
N VAL A 389 17.75 -0.81 -14.16
CA VAL A 389 18.89 -1.41 -14.87
C VAL A 389 18.79 -1.22 -16.39
N SER A 390 17.58 -1.15 -16.95
CA SER A 390 17.35 -0.94 -18.38
C SER A 390 17.19 0.52 -18.82
N SER A 391 17.27 1.49 -17.90
CA SER A 391 17.13 2.91 -18.23
C SER A 391 18.26 3.39 -19.13
N LYS A 392 17.93 4.21 -20.12
CA LYS A 392 18.88 4.74 -21.11
C LYS A 392 19.62 5.97 -20.56
N PRO A 393 20.79 6.36 -21.12
CA PRO A 393 21.38 7.66 -20.82
C PRO A 393 20.38 8.79 -21.17
N PRO A 394 20.20 9.81 -20.31
CA PRO A 394 19.37 10.97 -20.62
C PRO A 394 19.99 11.79 -21.75
N LYS A 395 19.15 12.53 -22.51
CA LYS A 395 19.64 13.51 -23.48
C LYS A 395 20.29 14.67 -22.72
N LEU A 396 21.55 14.96 -23.03
CA LEU A 396 22.28 16.09 -22.45
C LEU A 396 22.09 17.35 -23.32
N PRO A 397 22.11 18.55 -22.71
CA PRO A 397 22.21 19.82 -23.44
C PRO A 397 23.66 20.09 -23.89
N ASP A 398 23.83 21.14 -24.70
CA ASP A 398 25.14 21.67 -25.11
C ASP A 398 25.94 22.21 -23.90
N LEU A 399 27.26 22.39 -24.09
CA LEU A 399 28.14 22.82 -23.00
C LEU A 399 27.97 24.30 -22.65
N SER A 400 27.83 24.60 -21.35
CA SER A 400 27.69 25.95 -20.80
C SER A 400 28.98 26.77 -20.85
N GLY A 401 30.13 26.09 -20.95
CA GLY A 401 31.48 26.67 -20.82
C GLY A 401 32.06 26.55 -19.40
N THR A 402 31.24 26.37 -18.37
CA THR A 402 31.71 26.14 -16.99
C THR A 402 32.25 24.71 -16.84
N ARG A 403 33.42 24.58 -16.22
CA ARG A 403 34.14 23.31 -16.00
C ARG A 403 34.27 23.06 -14.50
N VAL A 404 33.91 21.85 -14.06
CA VAL A 404 33.92 21.46 -12.64
C VAL A 404 34.74 20.18 -12.41
N ALA A 405 35.71 20.23 -11.51
CA ALA A 405 36.44 19.06 -11.05
C ALA A 405 35.68 18.38 -9.89
N VAL A 406 35.59 17.06 -9.90
CA VAL A 406 34.95 16.26 -8.85
C VAL A 406 35.92 15.19 -8.35
N ILE A 407 36.38 15.33 -7.11
CA ILE A 407 37.38 14.47 -6.49
C ILE A 407 36.66 13.40 -5.67
N GLY A 408 36.55 12.19 -6.21
CA GLY A 408 35.86 11.04 -5.64
C GLY A 408 34.72 10.56 -6.55
N GLY A 409 34.99 9.54 -7.36
CA GLY A 409 34.04 8.79 -8.17
C GLY A 409 33.18 7.80 -7.36
N GLY A 410 32.83 8.15 -6.13
CA GLY A 410 31.81 7.47 -5.34
C GLY A 410 30.38 7.92 -5.70
N PRO A 411 29.34 7.34 -5.08
CA PRO A 411 27.94 7.68 -5.37
C PRO A 411 27.61 9.17 -5.25
N GLY A 412 28.22 9.87 -4.28
CA GLY A 412 28.07 11.31 -4.10
C GLY A 412 28.66 12.12 -5.26
N GLY A 413 29.94 11.93 -5.58
CA GLY A 413 30.60 12.66 -6.67
C GLY A 413 30.06 12.31 -8.06
N ILE A 414 29.67 11.06 -8.29
CA ILE A 414 28.95 10.68 -9.51
C ILE A 414 27.59 11.42 -9.58
N SER A 415 26.87 11.58 -8.47
CA SER A 415 25.64 12.40 -8.43
C SER A 415 25.93 13.87 -8.76
N VAL A 416 27.01 14.46 -8.21
CA VAL A 416 27.44 15.83 -8.54
C VAL A 416 27.67 15.97 -10.05
N ALA A 417 28.54 15.12 -10.61
CA ALA A 417 28.92 15.19 -12.02
C ALA A 417 27.71 14.93 -12.94
N TRP A 418 26.89 13.91 -12.64
CA TRP A 418 25.67 13.59 -13.40
C TRP A 418 24.69 14.77 -13.43
N GLN A 419 24.42 15.39 -12.29
CA GLN A 419 23.49 16.51 -12.17
C GLN A 419 24.03 17.77 -12.88
N LEU A 420 25.34 18.02 -12.82
CA LEU A 420 26.00 19.10 -13.57
C LEU A 420 25.99 18.86 -15.09
N ARG A 421 26.25 17.64 -15.56
CA ARG A 421 26.14 17.28 -17.00
C ARG A 421 24.71 17.43 -17.53
N LEU A 422 23.69 17.07 -16.74
CA LEU A 422 22.28 17.32 -17.07
C LEU A 422 21.96 18.81 -17.25
N LYS A 423 22.70 19.69 -16.58
CA LYS A 423 22.59 21.16 -16.67
C LYS A 423 23.49 21.79 -17.73
N GLY A 424 24.31 21.00 -18.42
CA GLY A 424 25.21 21.45 -19.50
C GLY A 424 26.62 21.84 -19.05
N HIS A 425 26.95 21.78 -17.76
CA HIS A 425 28.33 22.03 -17.30
C HIS A 425 29.24 20.88 -17.71
N ASP A 426 30.52 21.16 -17.95
CA ASP A 426 31.53 20.13 -18.17
C ASP A 426 32.09 19.63 -16.82
N THR A 427 32.36 18.33 -16.71
CA THR A 427 32.63 17.67 -15.42
C THR A 427 33.71 16.61 -15.51
N TRP A 428 34.76 16.77 -14.71
CA TRP A 428 35.93 15.90 -14.72
C TRP A 428 36.04 15.19 -13.38
N VAL A 429 35.86 13.86 -13.39
CA VAL A 429 35.90 13.03 -12.17
C VAL A 429 37.31 12.46 -11.98
N TYR A 430 37.86 12.64 -10.77
CA TYR A 430 39.15 12.10 -10.36
C TYR A 430 38.93 11.09 -9.21
N ASP A 431 39.47 9.88 -9.28
CA ASP A 431 39.38 8.88 -8.20
C ASP A 431 40.71 8.15 -8.00
N LEU A 432 40.99 7.77 -6.75
CA LEU A 432 42.14 6.96 -6.33
C LEU A 432 42.00 5.48 -6.75
N GLU A 433 40.77 4.98 -6.85
CA GLU A 433 40.48 3.58 -7.16
C GLU A 433 40.66 3.23 -8.64
N LYS A 434 40.84 1.94 -8.91
CA LYS A 434 40.92 1.37 -10.27
C LYS A 434 39.57 1.29 -11.01
N VAL A 435 38.45 1.54 -10.33
CA VAL A 435 37.08 1.43 -10.87
C VAL A 435 36.17 2.53 -10.32
N LEU A 436 35.22 2.96 -11.15
CA LEU A 436 34.22 3.96 -10.79
C LEU A 436 33.12 3.35 -9.90
N GLY A 437 32.59 4.12 -8.93
CA GLY A 437 31.53 3.70 -8.00
C GLY A 437 31.94 3.73 -6.51
N GLY A 438 33.23 3.90 -6.21
CA GLY A 438 33.75 3.94 -4.84
C GLY A 438 33.35 2.70 -4.01
N LYS A 439 32.93 2.89 -2.75
CA LYS A 439 32.55 1.82 -1.82
C LYS A 439 31.55 0.80 -2.41
N MET A 440 30.61 1.21 -3.28
CA MET A 440 29.64 0.27 -3.86
C MET A 440 30.28 -0.72 -4.84
N ALA A 441 31.29 -0.25 -5.60
CA ALA A 441 32.07 -1.10 -6.48
C ALA A 441 33.09 -1.93 -5.69
N THR A 442 33.83 -1.31 -4.76
CA THR A 442 35.02 -1.93 -4.17
C THR A 442 34.78 -2.73 -2.89
N ALA A 443 33.76 -2.41 -2.09
CA ALA A 443 33.57 -3.00 -0.76
C ALA A 443 32.18 -3.65 -0.53
N ILE A 444 31.10 -3.15 -1.12
CA ILE A 444 29.76 -3.73 -0.89
C ILE A 444 29.67 -5.15 -1.51
N PRO A 445 29.15 -6.16 -0.79
CA PRO A 445 29.09 -7.55 -1.28
C PRO A 445 28.08 -7.76 -2.41
N GLU A 446 28.34 -8.72 -3.30
CA GLU A 446 27.49 -9.02 -4.46
C GLU A 446 26.12 -9.62 -4.09
N GLN A 447 26.00 -10.20 -2.89
CA GLN A 447 24.73 -10.67 -2.33
C GLN A 447 23.72 -9.52 -2.16
N ARG A 448 24.22 -8.33 -1.81
CA ARG A 448 23.39 -7.13 -1.62
C ARG A 448 23.10 -6.40 -2.93
N ILE A 449 23.96 -6.55 -3.94
CA ILE A 449 23.84 -5.91 -5.26
C ILE A 449 24.46 -6.81 -6.35
N PRO A 450 23.65 -7.37 -7.27
CA PRO A 450 24.17 -8.18 -8.37
C PRO A 450 25.14 -7.38 -9.24
N ARG A 451 26.25 -8.01 -9.63
CA ARG A 451 27.37 -7.31 -10.30
C ARG A 451 26.95 -6.71 -11.63
N GLU A 452 26.13 -7.43 -12.39
CA GLU A 452 25.56 -7.01 -13.67
C GLU A 452 24.63 -5.79 -13.55
N VAL A 453 23.95 -5.62 -12.42
CA VAL A 453 23.13 -4.41 -12.15
C VAL A 453 24.04 -3.20 -11.94
N LEU A 454 25.13 -3.37 -11.17
CA LEU A 454 26.09 -2.28 -10.96
C LEU A 454 26.85 -1.92 -12.25
N GLU A 455 27.34 -2.92 -12.99
CA GLU A 455 28.06 -2.74 -14.25
C GLU A 455 27.22 -1.96 -15.27
N ALA A 456 25.93 -2.30 -15.43
CA ALA A 456 25.01 -1.60 -16.34
C ALA A 456 24.81 -0.12 -15.96
N GLU A 457 24.68 0.21 -14.67
CA GLU A 457 24.50 1.60 -14.24
C GLU A 457 25.80 2.41 -14.30
N ILE A 458 26.96 1.81 -13.98
CA ILE A 458 28.27 2.45 -14.14
C ILE A 458 28.59 2.71 -15.62
N GLU A 459 28.20 1.80 -16.52
CA GLU A 459 28.36 1.98 -17.97
C GLU A 459 27.42 3.07 -18.53
N ARG A 460 26.20 3.22 -17.97
CA ARG A 460 25.34 4.39 -18.26
C ARG A 460 25.96 5.70 -17.74
N VAL A 461 26.59 5.68 -16.57
CA VAL A 461 27.31 6.84 -16.01
C VAL A 461 28.48 7.23 -16.91
N ARG A 462 29.30 6.29 -17.38
CA ARG A 462 30.41 6.56 -18.33
C ARG A 462 29.95 7.20 -19.64
N LYS A 463 28.75 6.89 -20.12
CA LYS A 463 28.14 7.52 -21.30
C LYS A 463 27.69 8.98 -21.08
N VAL A 464 27.56 9.42 -19.83
CA VAL A 464 27.22 10.81 -19.45
C VAL A 464 28.45 11.60 -18.97
N LEU A 465 29.42 10.92 -18.35
CA LEU A 465 30.66 11.49 -17.82
C LEU A 465 31.86 11.13 -18.73
N PRO A 466 32.21 11.97 -19.73
CA PRO A 466 33.30 11.67 -20.66
C PRO A 466 34.70 11.74 -20.01
N HIS A 467 34.87 12.55 -18.97
CA HIS A 467 36.16 12.80 -18.31
C HIS A 467 36.21 12.08 -16.96
N VAL A 468 36.80 10.88 -16.94
CA VAL A 468 36.95 10.04 -15.73
C VAL A 468 38.39 9.56 -15.61
N HIS A 469 39.10 10.11 -14.64
CA HIS A 469 40.53 9.89 -14.37
C HIS A 469 40.66 9.03 -13.11
N LEU A 470 41.03 7.76 -13.30
CA LEU A 470 41.16 6.77 -12.24
C LEU A 470 42.62 6.63 -11.79
N GLN A 471 42.86 6.03 -10.62
CA GLN A 471 44.18 5.87 -10.00
C GLN A 471 44.94 7.20 -9.75
N GLN A 472 44.21 8.28 -9.46
CA GLN A 472 44.75 9.62 -9.21
C GLN A 472 44.89 9.86 -7.69
N ASN A 473 46.11 9.70 -7.18
CA ASN A 473 46.43 10.00 -5.78
C ASN A 473 46.87 11.46 -5.64
N LEU A 474 45.89 12.38 -5.55
CA LEU A 474 46.15 13.82 -5.52
C LEU A 474 46.98 14.24 -4.29
N THR A 475 47.96 15.10 -4.52
CA THR A 475 48.67 15.88 -3.51
C THR A 475 48.08 17.28 -3.38
N HIS A 476 48.48 18.01 -2.33
CA HIS A 476 48.15 19.43 -2.12
C HIS A 476 48.42 20.30 -3.36
N LYS A 477 49.54 20.07 -4.06
CA LYS A 477 49.89 20.81 -5.29
C LYS A 477 48.93 20.52 -6.43
N GLU A 478 48.46 19.28 -6.57
CA GLU A 478 47.52 18.89 -7.61
C GLU A 478 46.10 19.38 -7.28
N PHE A 479 45.73 19.47 -6.00
CA PHE A 479 44.51 20.14 -5.57
C PHE A 479 44.52 21.64 -5.90
N ASP A 480 45.62 22.35 -5.61
CA ASP A 480 45.78 23.76 -6.00
C ASP A 480 45.77 23.96 -7.53
N GLN A 481 46.35 23.01 -8.29
CA GLN A 481 46.29 23.00 -9.75
C GLN A 481 44.86 22.81 -10.26
N LEU A 482 44.08 21.87 -9.71
CA LEU A 482 42.66 21.69 -10.05
C LEU A 482 41.83 22.94 -9.76
N LYS A 483 42.14 23.70 -8.71
CA LYS A 483 41.51 25.01 -8.44
C LYS A 483 41.90 26.09 -9.45
N ALA A 484 43.10 26.05 -10.01
CA ALA A 484 43.50 26.97 -11.08
C ALA A 484 42.87 26.59 -12.43
N ASP A 485 42.70 25.29 -12.69
CA ASP A 485 42.24 24.77 -13.99
C ASP A 485 40.72 24.70 -14.15
N PHE A 486 39.94 24.72 -13.07
CA PHE A 486 38.47 24.55 -13.09
C PHE A 486 37.73 25.70 -12.38
N ASP A 487 36.50 26.01 -12.80
CA ASP A 487 35.70 27.08 -12.19
C ASP A 487 35.25 26.71 -10.77
N TYR A 488 34.99 25.43 -10.52
CA TYR A 488 34.61 24.87 -9.21
C TYR A 488 35.27 23.52 -8.96
N VAL A 489 35.51 23.19 -7.69
CA VAL A 489 36.02 21.88 -7.25
C VAL A 489 35.09 21.27 -6.20
N VAL A 490 34.73 20.00 -6.33
CA VAL A 490 33.83 19.30 -5.40
C VAL A 490 34.48 18.05 -4.84
N ILE A 491 34.62 17.98 -3.51
CA ILE A 491 35.28 16.89 -2.80
C ILE A 491 34.23 15.88 -2.31
N ALA A 492 34.37 14.64 -2.77
CA ALA A 492 33.46 13.52 -2.54
C ALA A 492 34.21 12.19 -2.28
N THR A 493 35.47 12.26 -1.86
CA THR A 493 36.35 11.11 -1.54
C THR A 493 35.81 10.20 -0.43
N GLY A 494 35.03 10.79 0.48
CA GLY A 494 34.41 10.11 1.61
C GLY A 494 35.38 9.74 2.74
N ALA A 495 34.90 8.90 3.66
CA ALA A 495 35.69 8.35 4.76
C ALA A 495 36.26 6.98 4.37
N GLN A 496 37.58 6.82 4.44
CA GLN A 496 38.31 5.61 4.00
C GLN A 496 39.44 5.20 4.96
N LYS A 497 39.85 6.08 5.88
CA LYS A 497 40.92 5.86 6.85
C LYS A 497 40.32 5.21 8.11
N PRO A 498 40.55 3.92 8.40
CA PRO A 498 39.86 3.25 9.49
C PRO A 498 40.24 3.83 10.85
N ARG A 499 39.27 3.92 11.77
CA ARG A 499 39.55 4.26 13.16
C ARG A 499 40.21 3.08 13.87
N THR A 500 41.35 3.33 14.50
CA THR A 500 42.13 2.34 15.26
C THR A 500 41.94 2.51 16.76
N ILE A 501 42.02 1.42 17.52
CA ILE A 501 42.06 1.44 18.99
C ILE A 501 43.53 1.26 19.43
N PRO A 502 44.12 2.14 20.26
CA PRO A 502 45.51 2.03 20.71
C PRO A 502 45.64 1.01 21.86
N ILE A 503 45.50 -0.28 21.53
CA ILE A 503 45.65 -1.41 22.44
C ILE A 503 46.80 -2.34 22.01
N PRO A 504 47.40 -3.11 22.93
CA PRO A 504 48.34 -4.18 22.57
C PRO A 504 47.67 -5.21 21.64
N GLY A 505 48.43 -5.76 20.70
CA GLY A 505 47.92 -6.71 19.70
C GLY A 505 47.13 -6.09 18.55
N SER A 506 47.00 -4.75 18.50
CA SER A 506 46.24 -4.05 17.45
C SER A 506 46.77 -4.28 16.03
N GLU A 507 48.02 -4.75 15.88
CA GLU A 507 48.60 -5.16 14.60
C GLU A 507 47.94 -6.42 13.99
N ARG A 508 47.16 -7.17 14.77
CA ARG A 508 46.43 -8.38 14.35
C ARG A 508 45.05 -8.08 13.79
N ILE A 509 44.59 -6.83 13.93
CA ILE A 509 43.23 -6.43 13.59
C ILE A 509 43.14 -6.05 12.11
N THR A 510 42.26 -6.70 11.36
CA THR A 510 41.96 -6.29 9.97
C THR A 510 40.86 -5.21 9.95
N PRO A 511 41.04 -4.05 9.28
CA PRO A 511 39.97 -3.08 9.10
C PRO A 511 38.83 -3.62 8.24
N ALA A 512 37.57 -3.33 8.58
CA ALA A 512 36.40 -3.86 7.88
C ALA A 512 36.36 -3.53 6.37
N LEU A 513 36.70 -2.30 5.98
CA LEU A 513 36.80 -1.95 4.55
C LEU A 513 37.90 -2.75 3.83
N THR A 514 39.02 -3.03 4.50
CA THR A 514 40.10 -3.87 3.93
C THR A 514 39.64 -5.32 3.78
N PHE A 515 39.00 -5.88 4.82
CA PHE A 515 38.43 -7.23 4.80
C PHE A 515 37.43 -7.39 3.64
N LEU A 516 36.50 -6.45 3.50
CA LEU A 516 35.48 -6.47 2.45
C LEU A 516 36.08 -6.29 1.04
N LYS A 517 37.03 -5.37 0.85
CA LYS A 517 37.76 -5.20 -0.43
C LYS A 517 38.49 -6.49 -0.82
N ASN A 518 39.21 -7.11 0.11
CA ASN A 518 39.94 -8.36 -0.13
C ASN A 518 38.97 -9.53 -0.43
N ALA A 519 37.84 -9.60 0.29
CA ALA A 519 36.83 -10.64 0.14
C ALA A 519 36.00 -10.54 -1.16
N LYS A 520 36.01 -9.36 -1.80
CA LYS A 520 35.48 -9.13 -3.16
C LYS A 520 36.50 -9.41 -4.27
N LEU A 521 37.75 -9.68 -3.90
CA LEU A 521 38.81 -10.17 -4.78
C LEU A 521 39.16 -11.63 -4.49
N ASP A 522 38.34 -12.35 -3.70
CA ASP A 522 38.55 -13.72 -3.19
C ASP A 522 39.92 -13.96 -2.54
N ASN A 523 40.54 -12.90 -2.01
CA ASN A 523 41.89 -12.88 -1.43
C ASN A 523 41.88 -12.65 0.10
N GLN A 524 40.73 -12.77 0.77
CA GLN A 524 40.63 -12.62 2.22
C GLN A 524 40.60 -13.98 2.93
N PRO A 525 41.66 -14.37 3.66
CA PRO A 525 41.58 -15.50 4.57
C PRO A 525 40.67 -15.17 5.77
N VAL A 526 39.97 -16.18 6.28
CA VAL A 526 39.24 -16.13 7.55
C VAL A 526 39.44 -17.46 8.28
N GLY A 527 39.56 -17.43 9.60
CA GLY A 527 39.53 -18.64 10.43
C GLY A 527 38.11 -19.11 10.74
N LYS A 528 37.99 -20.09 11.64
CA LYS A 528 36.69 -20.64 12.07
C LYS A 528 36.00 -19.77 13.10
N LYS A 529 36.77 -19.09 13.95
CA LYS A 529 36.28 -18.17 14.98
C LYS A 529 36.61 -16.72 14.59
N LEU A 530 35.59 -15.88 14.44
CA LEU A 530 35.72 -14.47 14.08
C LEU A 530 35.10 -13.57 15.16
N VAL A 531 35.87 -12.58 15.62
CA VAL A 531 35.35 -11.47 16.43
C VAL A 531 35.39 -10.16 15.62
N ILE A 532 34.28 -9.43 15.62
CA ILE A 532 34.10 -8.16 14.93
C ILE A 532 33.88 -7.07 15.99
N ILE A 533 34.80 -6.11 16.06
CA ILE A 533 34.76 -5.00 17.02
C ILE A 533 33.98 -3.83 16.38
N GLY A 534 32.76 -3.60 16.85
CA GLY A 534 31.78 -2.63 16.31
C GLY A 534 30.64 -3.34 15.56
N ALA A 535 29.40 -3.17 16.06
CA ALA A 535 28.23 -3.94 15.64
C ALA A 535 27.21 -3.14 14.81
N GLY A 536 27.67 -2.19 13.99
CA GLY A 536 26.87 -1.50 12.97
C GLY A 536 26.72 -2.29 11.66
N ASN A 537 25.97 -1.77 10.68
CA ASN A 537 25.67 -2.47 9.42
C ASN A 537 26.92 -3.00 8.68
N VAL A 538 28.03 -2.26 8.69
CA VAL A 538 29.31 -2.71 8.07
C VAL A 538 29.90 -3.93 8.80
N GLY A 539 29.71 -4.05 10.11
CA GLY A 539 30.06 -5.25 10.87
C GLY A 539 29.17 -6.44 10.50
N CYS A 540 27.90 -6.19 10.19
CA CYS A 540 26.97 -7.21 9.70
C CYS A 540 27.29 -7.65 8.26
N ASP A 541 27.73 -6.74 7.39
CA ASP A 541 28.28 -7.06 6.06
C ASP A 541 29.52 -7.98 6.21
N VAL A 542 30.46 -7.63 7.10
CA VAL A 542 31.63 -8.47 7.42
C VAL A 542 31.21 -9.85 7.92
N ALA A 543 30.26 -9.95 8.85
CA ALA A 543 29.78 -11.23 9.37
C ALA A 543 29.21 -12.14 8.27
N THR A 544 28.35 -11.60 7.41
CA THR A 544 27.72 -12.33 6.31
C THR A 544 28.75 -12.80 5.27
N VAL A 545 29.74 -11.95 4.95
CA VAL A 545 30.85 -12.30 4.05
C VAL A 545 31.80 -13.32 4.65
N ALA A 546 32.11 -13.23 5.95
CA ALA A 546 32.97 -14.16 6.66
C ALA A 546 32.36 -15.56 6.75
N HIS A 547 31.04 -15.66 7.00
CA HIS A 547 30.32 -16.92 6.99
C HIS A 547 30.44 -17.62 5.63
N ARG A 548 30.24 -16.89 4.52
CA ARG A 548 30.47 -17.38 3.14
C ARG A 548 31.91 -17.88 2.93
N LEU A 549 32.89 -17.22 3.54
CA LEU A 549 34.31 -17.60 3.46
C LEU A 549 34.70 -18.76 4.40
N GLY A 550 33.76 -19.29 5.19
CA GLY A 550 33.93 -20.52 5.97
C GLY A 550 34.08 -20.34 7.48
N ALA A 551 33.78 -19.14 8.03
CA ALA A 551 33.69 -18.91 9.47
C ALA A 551 32.43 -19.56 10.07
N GLU A 552 32.59 -20.19 11.24
CA GLU A 552 31.55 -21.00 11.91
C GLU A 552 31.07 -20.35 13.21
N GLU A 553 31.96 -19.72 13.98
CA GLU A 553 31.62 -18.96 15.19
C GLU A 553 31.90 -17.48 14.93
N ILE A 554 30.84 -16.67 14.84
CA ILE A 554 30.94 -15.23 14.51
C ILE A 554 30.34 -14.42 15.65
N THR A 555 31.14 -13.55 16.28
CA THR A 555 30.69 -12.68 17.37
C THR A 555 30.94 -11.21 17.02
N LEU A 556 29.90 -10.38 17.02
CA LEU A 556 30.00 -8.93 17.00
C LEU A 556 30.00 -8.40 18.43
N ILE A 557 31.01 -7.61 18.79
CA ILE A 557 31.11 -6.97 20.11
C ILE A 557 31.01 -5.45 19.97
N ASP A 558 30.31 -4.79 20.89
CA ASP A 558 30.18 -3.33 20.91
C ASP A 558 30.17 -2.79 22.35
N ILE A 559 30.60 -1.54 22.54
CA ILE A 559 30.60 -0.84 23.84
C ILE A 559 29.21 -0.34 24.22
N GLN A 560 28.30 -0.22 23.25
CA GLN A 560 26.93 0.27 23.38
C GLN A 560 25.94 -0.69 22.70
N GLU A 561 24.65 -0.37 22.73
CA GLU A 561 23.66 -1.16 21.97
C GLU A 561 23.96 -1.11 20.45
N PRO A 562 23.99 -2.26 19.74
CA PRO A 562 24.31 -2.34 18.33
C PRO A 562 23.44 -1.41 17.46
N ALA A 563 24.08 -0.45 16.81
CA ALA A 563 23.43 0.48 15.88
C ALA A 563 23.04 -0.15 14.53
N SER A 564 23.04 -1.48 14.43
CA SER A 564 22.69 -2.23 13.23
C SER A 564 21.19 -2.48 13.10
N PHE A 565 20.69 -2.33 11.87
CA PHE A 565 19.28 -2.46 11.51
C PHE A 565 19.13 -3.00 10.08
N GLY A 566 17.90 -3.09 9.57
CA GLY A 566 17.63 -3.39 8.16
C GLY A 566 17.75 -4.87 7.81
N GLU A 567 18.12 -5.17 6.57
CA GLU A 567 18.39 -6.54 6.14
C GLU A 567 19.79 -6.99 6.55
N GLU A 568 20.77 -6.07 6.59
CA GLU A 568 22.15 -6.36 7.00
C GLU A 568 22.21 -7.11 8.32
N ARG A 569 21.48 -6.60 9.32
CA ARG A 569 21.37 -7.26 10.63
C ARG A 569 20.72 -8.64 10.55
N LYS A 570 19.61 -8.76 9.82
CA LYS A 570 18.91 -10.04 9.63
C LYS A 570 19.74 -11.07 8.87
N GLU A 571 20.63 -10.64 7.97
CA GLU A 571 21.55 -11.51 7.24
C GLU A 571 22.69 -12.00 8.15
N ALA A 572 23.26 -11.13 8.99
CA ALA A 572 24.20 -11.54 10.03
C ALA A 572 23.55 -12.50 11.05
N GLU A 573 22.32 -12.22 11.50
CA GLU A 573 21.56 -13.12 12.38
C GLU A 573 21.25 -14.47 11.69
N ARG A 574 20.93 -14.48 10.39
CA ARG A 574 20.78 -15.70 9.57
C ARG A 574 22.09 -16.47 9.39
N ALA A 575 23.23 -15.78 9.36
CA ALA A 575 24.58 -16.35 9.32
C ALA A 575 25.07 -16.85 10.70
N GLY A 576 24.21 -16.87 11.72
CA GLY A 576 24.53 -17.36 13.06
C GLY A 576 25.33 -16.38 13.92
N ALA A 577 25.43 -15.11 13.53
CA ALA A 577 26.27 -14.15 14.22
C ALA A 577 25.67 -13.71 15.58
N VAL A 578 26.47 -13.78 16.63
CA VAL A 578 26.09 -13.45 18.02
C VAL A 578 26.49 -12.01 18.34
N PHE A 579 25.56 -11.22 18.85
CA PHE A 579 25.79 -9.82 19.25
C PHE A 579 26.02 -9.73 20.76
N ARG A 580 27.11 -9.09 21.20
CA ARG A 580 27.44 -8.91 22.64
C ARG A 580 27.75 -7.45 22.96
N TYR A 581 27.07 -6.93 23.97
CA TYR A 581 27.26 -5.58 24.50
C TYR A 581 26.81 -5.49 25.97
N PRO A 582 27.35 -4.55 26.76
CA PRO A 582 28.55 -3.75 26.48
C PRO A 582 29.83 -4.61 26.62
N CYS A 583 30.77 -4.45 25.71
CA CYS A 583 32.02 -5.21 25.65
C CYS A 583 33.18 -4.27 25.29
N PHE A 584 34.12 -4.09 26.24
CA PHE A 584 35.28 -3.23 26.07
C PHE A 584 36.54 -4.08 25.84
N THR A 585 37.19 -3.90 24.69
CA THR A 585 38.44 -4.61 24.37
C THR A 585 39.61 -4.01 25.15
N LYS A 586 40.46 -4.86 25.71
CA LYS A 586 41.70 -4.50 26.43
C LYS A 586 42.95 -4.75 25.57
N GLU A 587 42.98 -5.88 24.87
CA GLU A 587 44.15 -6.40 24.14
C GLU A 587 43.71 -7.49 23.16
N ILE A 588 44.48 -7.70 22.08
CA ILE A 588 44.30 -8.83 21.16
C ILE A 588 45.45 -9.82 21.36
N THR A 589 45.15 -11.05 21.78
CA THR A 589 46.16 -12.09 22.03
C THR A 589 46.16 -13.12 20.88
N PRO A 590 47.10 -14.07 20.83
CA PRO A 590 47.05 -15.18 19.87
C PRO A 590 45.81 -16.09 20.02
N GLU A 591 45.17 -16.08 21.18
CA GLU A 591 43.99 -16.88 21.50
C GLU A 591 42.68 -16.17 21.16
N GLY A 592 42.68 -14.83 21.06
CA GLY A 592 41.52 -14.04 20.65
C GLY A 592 41.48 -12.64 21.23
N VAL A 593 40.28 -12.18 21.62
CA VAL A 593 40.01 -10.82 22.10
C VAL A 593 39.87 -10.80 23.62
N LEU A 594 40.83 -10.20 24.32
CA LEU A 594 40.78 -10.02 25.78
C LEU A 594 39.94 -8.77 26.11
N LEU A 595 38.88 -8.97 26.89
CA LEU A 595 38.04 -7.89 27.41
C LEU A 595 38.62 -7.28 28.70
N THR A 596 38.19 -6.07 29.05
CA THR A 596 38.54 -5.42 30.33
C THR A 596 38.04 -6.18 31.56
N THR A 597 37.05 -7.06 31.40
CA THR A 597 36.53 -7.97 32.43
C THR A 597 37.49 -9.11 32.77
N GLY A 598 38.53 -9.35 31.96
CA GLY A 598 39.40 -10.54 32.05
C GLY A 598 38.90 -11.75 31.26
N GLU A 599 37.73 -11.66 30.63
CA GLU A 599 37.23 -12.68 29.69
C GLU A 599 38.01 -12.63 28.37
N VAL A 600 38.41 -13.78 27.82
CA VAL A 600 38.90 -13.91 26.45
C VAL A 600 37.79 -14.49 25.58
N ILE A 601 37.42 -13.78 24.50
CA ILE A 601 36.57 -14.31 23.44
C ILE A 601 37.48 -14.97 22.40
N PRO A 602 37.44 -16.30 22.20
CA PRO A 602 38.36 -16.98 21.29
C PRO A 602 38.17 -16.54 19.84
N ALA A 603 39.25 -16.23 19.13
CA ALA A 603 39.19 -15.73 17.76
C ALA A 603 40.44 -16.08 16.94
N ASP A 604 40.24 -16.74 15.80
CA ASP A 604 41.26 -16.99 14.77
C ASP A 604 41.45 -15.75 13.87
N THR A 605 40.48 -14.85 13.86
CA THR A 605 40.46 -13.63 13.04
C THR A 605 39.76 -12.52 13.81
N VAL A 606 40.30 -11.31 13.77
CA VAL A 606 39.71 -10.12 14.41
C VAL A 606 39.55 -9.02 13.37
N VAL A 607 38.33 -8.50 13.23
CA VAL A 607 38.00 -7.39 12.33
C VAL A 607 37.52 -6.18 13.14
N ILE A 608 37.84 -4.96 12.71
CA ILE A 608 37.34 -3.72 13.33
C ILE A 608 36.46 -2.90 12.39
N SER A 609 35.29 -2.51 12.91
CA SER A 609 34.21 -1.83 12.19
C SER A 609 33.65 -0.62 12.98
N ILE A 610 34.47 0.03 13.82
CA ILE A 610 34.07 1.22 14.61
C ILE A 610 33.99 2.54 13.80
N GLY A 611 33.83 2.43 12.47
CA GLY A 611 33.74 3.54 11.53
C GLY A 611 35.08 4.07 11.02
N ASP A 612 35.01 4.86 9.96
CA ASP A 612 36.15 5.46 9.28
C ASP A 612 36.29 6.96 9.61
N LEU A 613 37.41 7.53 9.15
CA LEU A 613 37.66 8.95 8.99
C LEU A 613 37.97 9.26 7.51
N PRO A 614 37.75 10.51 7.07
CA PRO A 614 38.31 11.01 5.82
C PRO A 614 39.84 10.93 5.80
N ASP A 615 40.41 10.83 4.61
CA ASP A 615 41.77 11.32 4.38
C ASP A 615 41.69 12.75 3.83
N LEU A 616 42.47 13.63 4.43
CA LEU A 616 42.49 15.07 4.17
C LEU A 616 43.91 15.55 3.78
N GLY A 617 44.90 14.66 3.67
CA GLY A 617 46.31 15.01 3.43
C GLY A 617 46.61 15.69 2.08
N PHE A 618 45.61 15.81 1.22
CA PHE A 618 45.67 16.52 -0.06
C PHE A 618 45.00 17.91 -0.03
N LEU A 619 44.39 18.30 1.10
CA LEU A 619 43.70 19.58 1.24
C LEU A 619 44.60 20.64 1.90
N PRO A 620 44.48 21.92 1.51
CA PRO A 620 45.17 23.01 2.17
C PRO A 620 44.56 23.38 3.52
N GLU A 621 45.38 23.94 4.40
CA GLU A 621 44.99 24.45 5.73
C GLU A 621 43.91 25.54 5.68
N THR A 622 43.63 26.11 4.51
CA THR A 622 42.53 27.05 4.26
C THR A 622 41.16 26.39 4.19
N ILE A 623 41.08 25.05 4.02
CA ILE A 623 39.85 24.27 4.13
C ILE A 623 39.62 23.92 5.60
N ALA A 624 38.59 24.53 6.20
CA ALA A 624 38.28 24.37 7.61
C ALA A 624 37.77 22.95 7.94
N VAL A 625 38.17 22.43 9.09
CA VAL A 625 37.86 21.06 9.55
C VAL A 625 37.44 21.04 11.02
N ASP A 626 36.53 20.14 11.39
CA ASP A 626 36.24 19.77 12.80
C ASP A 626 36.36 18.25 12.96
N ARG A 627 37.04 17.80 14.03
CA ARG A 627 37.20 16.38 14.40
C ARG A 627 37.64 15.43 13.25
N GLY A 628 38.33 15.96 12.24
CA GLY A 628 38.77 15.21 11.06
C GLY A 628 37.76 15.14 9.90
N PHE A 629 36.71 15.95 9.90
CA PHE A 629 35.76 16.12 8.79
C PHE A 629 35.81 17.55 8.23
N VAL A 630 35.51 17.72 6.95
CA VAL A 630 35.48 19.04 6.30
C VAL A 630 34.24 19.82 6.71
N LEU A 631 34.43 21.07 7.15
CA LEU A 631 33.34 21.98 7.48
C LEU A 631 32.76 22.62 6.21
N VAL A 632 31.43 22.63 6.14
CA VAL A 632 30.65 23.24 5.05
C VAL A 632 29.42 23.97 5.57
N ASN A 633 28.90 24.90 4.78
CA ASN A 633 27.57 25.46 4.97
C ASN A 633 26.46 24.52 4.46
N GLU A 634 25.19 24.90 4.62
CA GLU A 634 24.01 24.11 4.25
C GLU A 634 23.95 23.72 2.76
N MET A 635 24.70 24.42 1.89
CA MET A 635 24.80 24.16 0.45
C MET A 635 25.97 23.22 0.09
N GLY A 636 26.75 22.77 1.08
CA GLY A 636 27.95 21.96 0.86
C GLY A 636 29.20 22.75 0.46
N GLN A 637 29.18 24.07 0.54
CA GLN A 637 30.35 24.92 0.23
C GLN A 637 31.27 25.03 1.45
N THR A 638 32.59 24.94 1.24
CA THR A 638 33.60 24.99 2.30
C THR A 638 33.93 26.44 2.73
N SER A 639 34.99 26.62 3.52
CA SER A 639 35.59 27.95 3.79
C SER A 639 36.21 28.61 2.55
N ASP A 640 36.50 27.86 1.48
CA ASP A 640 36.89 28.41 0.19
C ASP A 640 35.66 28.50 -0.74
N PRO A 641 35.32 29.70 -1.29
CA PRO A 641 34.13 29.87 -2.12
C PRO A 641 34.07 29.03 -3.40
N GLN A 642 35.23 28.59 -3.91
CA GLN A 642 35.35 27.77 -5.12
C GLN A 642 35.15 26.27 -4.83
N VAL A 643 35.28 25.86 -3.56
CA VAL A 643 35.38 24.46 -3.16
C VAL A 643 34.15 24.02 -2.36
N PHE A 644 33.58 22.89 -2.78
CA PHE A 644 32.47 22.20 -2.12
C PHE A 644 32.93 20.85 -1.56
N ALA A 645 32.25 20.32 -0.54
CA ALA A 645 32.47 18.97 -0.02
C ALA A 645 31.12 18.29 0.33
N ILE A 646 30.97 17.01 0.00
CA ILE A 646 29.70 16.26 0.18
C ILE A 646 29.91 14.79 0.56
N GLY A 647 28.94 14.22 1.29
CA GLY A 647 28.97 12.82 1.75
C GLY A 647 29.90 12.58 2.95
N ASP A 648 30.44 11.35 3.06
CA ASP A 648 31.21 10.87 4.21
C ASP A 648 32.42 11.76 4.62
N ILE A 649 32.94 12.62 3.73
CA ILE A 649 34.02 13.58 4.06
C ILE A 649 33.55 14.72 4.98
N VAL A 650 32.28 15.09 4.90
CA VAL A 650 31.63 16.07 5.78
C VAL A 650 30.99 15.36 6.98
N LYS A 651 30.27 14.27 6.74
CA LYS A 651 29.59 13.48 7.77
C LYS A 651 29.24 12.09 7.24
N PRO A 652 29.48 11.00 8.00
CA PRO A 652 29.02 9.66 7.61
C PRO A 652 27.49 9.61 7.44
N GLY A 653 27.02 8.93 6.40
CA GLY A 653 25.59 8.80 6.10
C GLY A 653 25.24 7.64 5.18
N LEU A 654 24.01 7.61 4.69
CA LEU A 654 23.54 6.63 3.71
C LEU A 654 24.01 6.99 2.29
N LEU A 655 24.06 5.99 1.41
CA LEU A 655 24.31 6.18 -0.04
C LEU A 655 23.35 7.22 -0.66
N THR A 656 22.10 7.24 -0.21
CA THR A 656 21.08 8.22 -0.61
C THR A 656 21.37 9.64 -0.12
N ASP A 657 21.99 9.78 1.05
CA ASP A 657 22.34 11.10 1.62
C ASP A 657 23.48 11.73 0.83
N ALA A 658 24.49 10.93 0.47
CA ALA A 658 25.58 11.36 -0.41
C ALA A 658 25.09 11.77 -1.80
N ILE A 659 24.12 11.04 -2.38
CA ILE A 659 23.51 11.38 -3.67
C ILE A 659 22.66 12.65 -3.56
N GLY A 660 21.88 12.81 -2.48
CA GLY A 660 21.09 14.01 -2.20
C GLY A 660 21.95 15.26 -1.98
N ALA A 661 23.02 15.14 -1.20
CA ALA A 661 24.01 16.20 -1.01
C ALA A 661 24.71 16.57 -2.33
N GLY A 662 25.12 15.58 -3.13
CA GLY A 662 25.71 15.81 -4.45
C GLY A 662 24.76 16.52 -5.41
N ARG A 663 23.48 16.15 -5.41
CA ARG A 663 22.41 16.81 -6.18
C ARG A 663 22.17 18.25 -5.72
N LYS A 664 22.27 18.55 -4.42
CA LYS A 664 22.18 19.92 -3.89
C LYS A 664 23.40 20.76 -4.28
N ALA A 665 24.63 20.27 -4.07
CA ALA A 665 25.85 20.99 -4.41
C ALA A 665 25.96 21.32 -5.91
N ALA A 666 25.69 20.35 -6.79
CA ALA A 666 25.59 20.55 -8.25
C ALA A 666 24.60 21.66 -8.65
N LYS A 667 23.57 21.87 -7.83
CA LYS A 667 22.50 22.83 -8.07
C LYS A 667 22.84 24.23 -7.58
N THR A 668 23.51 24.33 -6.43
CA THR A 668 24.14 25.58 -5.97
C THR A 668 25.18 26.06 -6.98
N ILE A 669 26.07 25.17 -7.46
CA ILE A 669 27.10 25.50 -8.45
C ILE A 669 26.48 26.05 -9.75
N ASP A 670 25.39 25.44 -10.24
CA ASP A 670 24.66 25.92 -11.42
C ASP A 670 23.99 27.28 -11.22
N GLU A 671 23.40 27.55 -10.04
CA GLU A 671 22.87 28.88 -9.74
C GLU A 671 23.99 29.93 -9.66
N MET A 672 25.14 29.60 -9.05
CA MET A 672 26.32 30.48 -9.00
C MET A 672 26.95 30.74 -10.38
N ALA A 673 27.15 29.70 -11.19
CA ALA A 673 27.69 29.81 -12.55
C ALA A 673 26.78 30.66 -13.46
N ALA A 674 25.46 30.60 -13.26
CA ALA A 674 24.50 31.46 -13.92
C ALA A 674 24.39 32.89 -13.33
N GLY A 675 25.31 33.29 -12.44
CA GLY A 675 25.35 34.62 -11.81
C GLY A 675 24.21 34.90 -10.83
N LYS A 676 23.45 33.87 -10.41
CA LYS A 676 22.32 34.01 -9.49
C LYS A 676 22.82 33.86 -8.06
N ARG A 677 22.23 34.60 -7.13
CA ARG A 677 22.41 34.33 -5.69
C ARG A 677 21.73 32.99 -5.38
N PRO A 678 22.45 31.96 -4.89
CA PRO A 678 21.84 30.66 -4.61
C PRO A 678 20.63 30.77 -3.69
N GLN A 679 19.55 30.06 -4.05
CA GLN A 679 18.37 29.95 -3.22
C GLN A 679 18.28 28.53 -2.66
N VAL A 680 18.07 28.40 -1.34
CA VAL A 680 17.66 27.14 -0.73
C VAL A 680 16.33 26.67 -1.36
N ASP A 681 15.44 27.65 -1.60
CA ASP A 681 14.13 27.51 -2.21
C ASP A 681 14.15 27.88 -3.70
N SER A 682 14.14 26.88 -4.59
CA SER A 682 13.78 27.12 -5.99
C SER A 682 13.19 25.86 -6.65
N ALA A 683 12.11 26.04 -7.43
CA ALA A 683 11.39 24.97 -8.11
C ALA A 683 12.10 24.55 -9.41
N TRP A 684 13.19 23.81 -9.24
CA TRP A 684 14.06 23.24 -10.28
C TRP A 684 13.53 21.90 -10.83
N LEU A 685 12.24 21.85 -11.18
CA LEU A 685 11.56 20.71 -11.83
C LEU A 685 10.75 21.11 -13.08
N LYS A 686 11.00 22.30 -13.64
CA LYS A 686 10.18 22.92 -14.72
C LYS A 686 10.07 22.08 -16.00
N ASP A 687 11.06 21.24 -16.29
CA ASP A 687 11.07 20.36 -17.47
C ASP A 687 10.24 19.08 -17.28
N TYR A 688 9.79 18.82 -16.05
CA TYR A 688 8.82 17.79 -15.71
C TYR A 688 7.49 18.46 -15.34
N SER A 689 6.37 17.76 -15.51
CA SER A 689 5.04 18.26 -15.13
C SER A 689 4.80 18.15 -13.61
N ILE A 690 5.72 18.68 -12.81
CA ILE A 690 5.84 18.46 -11.35
C ILE A 690 6.05 19.81 -10.64
N GLU A 691 4.98 20.35 -10.05
CA GLU A 691 4.94 21.69 -9.46
C GLU A 691 5.12 21.64 -7.93
N TYR A 692 6.32 21.28 -7.46
CA TYR A 692 6.71 21.28 -6.04
C TYR A 692 7.99 22.11 -5.81
N SER A 693 8.14 22.69 -4.61
CA SER A 693 9.46 23.05 -4.08
C SER A 693 9.99 21.89 -3.22
N GLU A 694 11.31 21.71 -3.13
CA GLU A 694 11.93 20.77 -2.17
C GLU A 694 11.84 21.25 -0.70
N THR A 695 11.44 22.51 -0.51
CA THR A 695 11.20 23.15 0.78
C THR A 695 9.71 23.25 1.13
N SER A 696 8.80 22.78 0.26
CA SER A 696 7.40 22.61 0.60
C SER A 696 7.27 21.69 1.82
N GLU A 697 6.48 22.10 2.82
CA GLU A 697 6.22 21.26 3.99
C GLU A 697 5.68 19.88 3.58
N ARG A 698 5.97 18.86 4.40
CA ARG A 698 5.37 17.53 4.24
C ARG A 698 3.88 17.60 4.58
N ILE A 699 3.02 17.05 3.72
CA ILE A 699 1.59 16.94 4.03
C ILE A 699 1.36 16.14 5.32
N ASP A 700 0.48 16.65 6.18
CA ASP A 700 0.12 15.96 7.43
C ASP A 700 -0.59 14.62 7.13
N TYR A 701 -0.22 13.57 7.86
CA TYR A 701 -0.73 12.22 7.66
C TYR A 701 -2.25 12.11 7.84
N SER A 702 -2.86 12.92 8.72
CA SER A 702 -4.29 12.91 9.02
C SER A 702 -5.17 13.47 7.89
N ARG A 703 -4.58 14.07 6.85
CA ARG A 703 -5.31 14.60 5.69
C ARG A 703 -5.74 13.51 4.70
N MET A 704 -5.14 12.32 4.73
CA MET A 704 -5.43 11.25 3.76
C MET A 704 -6.49 10.27 4.29
N THR A 705 -7.62 10.15 3.58
CA THR A 705 -8.63 9.11 3.83
C THR A 705 -8.10 7.73 3.39
N LEU A 706 -7.88 6.80 4.31
CA LEU A 706 -7.28 5.48 4.04
C LEU A 706 -8.28 4.32 4.04
N GLU A 707 -9.52 4.58 4.42
CA GLU A 707 -10.65 3.64 4.49
C GLU A 707 -11.07 3.06 3.12
N TYR A 708 -10.45 3.53 2.04
CA TYR A 708 -10.60 3.00 0.68
C TYR A 708 -9.65 1.84 0.35
N TYR A 709 -8.69 1.50 1.22
CA TYR A 709 -7.70 0.44 1.00
C TYR A 709 -7.98 -0.77 1.90
N ASP A 710 -7.67 -1.98 1.42
CA ASP A 710 -7.96 -3.22 2.14
C ASP A 710 -6.84 -3.54 3.16
N PRO A 711 -7.12 -3.59 4.48
CA PRO A 711 -6.11 -3.89 5.50
C PRO A 711 -5.63 -5.34 5.51
N ARG A 712 -6.18 -6.21 4.66
CA ARG A 712 -5.75 -7.61 4.49
C ARG A 712 -4.64 -7.78 3.45
N ILE A 713 -4.31 -6.72 2.70
CA ILE A 713 -3.21 -6.73 1.74
C ILE A 713 -1.90 -6.55 2.51
N THR A 714 -1.20 -7.65 2.78
CA THR A 714 0.14 -7.66 3.38
C THR A 714 1.26 -7.59 2.33
N GLU A 715 1.00 -8.02 1.10
CA GLU A 715 1.96 -8.08 -0.01
C GLU A 715 1.28 -7.71 -1.34
N TYR A 716 2.06 -7.38 -2.38
CA TYR A 716 1.53 -7.06 -3.70
C TYR A 716 2.01 -8.05 -4.76
N ASN A 717 1.07 -8.68 -5.45
CA ASN A 717 1.30 -9.57 -6.59
C ASN A 717 2.22 -8.96 -7.66
N ASP A 718 2.08 -7.65 -7.93
CA ASP A 718 2.73 -6.94 -9.03
C ASP A 718 2.73 -5.41 -8.80
N MET A 719 3.36 -4.67 -9.73
CA MET A 719 3.49 -3.21 -9.66
C MET A 719 2.20 -2.45 -9.97
N GLU A 720 1.27 -2.98 -10.77
CA GLU A 720 -0.01 -2.33 -11.06
C GLU A 720 -0.93 -2.42 -9.84
N HIS A 721 -0.97 -3.59 -9.19
CA HIS A 721 -1.59 -3.79 -7.90
C HIS A 721 -0.98 -2.83 -6.86
N CYS A 722 0.36 -2.76 -6.71
CA CYS A 722 1.01 -1.82 -5.80
C CYS A 722 0.65 -0.34 -6.12
N ALA A 723 0.67 0.05 -7.39
CA ALA A 723 0.34 1.41 -7.83
C ALA A 723 -1.12 1.79 -7.55
N SER A 724 -2.05 0.84 -7.69
CA SER A 724 -3.47 1.01 -7.32
C SER A 724 -3.66 1.30 -5.83
N GLN A 725 -2.76 0.79 -4.99
CA GLN A 725 -2.78 0.98 -3.54
C GLN A 725 -2.14 2.29 -3.08
N CYS A 726 -1.53 3.08 -3.97
CA CYS A 726 -0.84 4.33 -3.65
C CYS A 726 -1.80 5.54 -3.53
N SER A 727 -1.98 6.06 -2.31
CA SER A 727 -2.89 7.18 -2.00
C SER A 727 -2.54 8.52 -2.66
N SER A 728 -1.32 8.64 -3.21
CA SER A 728 -0.84 9.84 -3.92
C SER A 728 -0.91 11.11 -3.07
N CYS A 729 -0.47 11.01 -1.82
CA CYS A 729 -0.52 12.08 -0.81
C CYS A 729 -0.01 13.43 -1.37
N GLY A 730 -0.81 14.49 -1.23
CA GLY A 730 -0.48 15.82 -1.76
C GLY A 730 -0.65 16.01 -3.28
N SER A 731 -1.05 14.98 -4.04
CA SER A 731 -1.27 15.04 -5.49
C SER A 731 -2.66 14.53 -5.87
N CYS A 732 -3.43 15.32 -6.63
CA CYS A 732 -4.82 14.95 -6.93
C CYS A 732 -4.89 13.87 -8.03
N MET A 733 -5.53 12.74 -7.72
CA MET A 733 -5.79 11.65 -8.68
C MET A 733 -7.05 11.87 -9.57
N ASP A 734 -7.62 13.08 -9.57
CA ASP A 734 -8.85 13.47 -10.30
C ASP A 734 -10.09 12.55 -10.09
N CYS A 735 -10.09 11.71 -9.05
CA CYS A 735 -10.94 10.53 -8.87
C CYS A 735 -12.45 10.75 -8.73
N GLY A 736 -12.97 11.97 -8.88
CA GLY A 736 -14.41 12.27 -8.85
C GLY A 736 -15.09 12.19 -7.47
N LEU A 737 -14.40 11.71 -6.42
CA LEU A 737 -15.00 11.52 -5.09
C LEU A 737 -15.54 12.83 -4.50
N CYS A 738 -14.75 13.90 -4.55
CA CYS A 738 -15.13 15.21 -4.01
C CYS A 738 -16.33 15.85 -4.75
N ASP A 739 -16.53 15.54 -6.04
CA ASP A 739 -17.73 15.91 -6.80
C ASP A 739 -18.94 15.09 -6.33
N ALA A 740 -18.76 13.77 -6.22
CA ALA A 740 -19.82 12.81 -5.93
C ALA A 740 -20.39 12.92 -4.51
N VAL A 741 -19.61 13.38 -3.52
CA VAL A 741 -20.07 13.62 -2.14
C VAL A 741 -20.55 15.05 -1.89
N CYS A 742 -20.46 15.95 -2.87
CA CYS A 742 -20.83 17.35 -2.67
C CYS A 742 -22.36 17.52 -2.76
N PRO A 743 -23.08 17.82 -1.65
CA PRO A 743 -24.54 17.83 -1.64
C PRO A 743 -25.15 18.90 -2.56
N THR A 744 -24.45 20.02 -2.73
CA THR A 744 -24.88 21.16 -3.55
C THR A 744 -24.19 21.21 -4.94
N ALA A 745 -23.43 20.18 -5.31
CA ALA A 745 -22.63 20.14 -6.54
C ALA A 745 -21.75 21.40 -6.76
N ALA A 746 -21.14 21.89 -5.67
CA ALA A 746 -20.29 23.07 -5.64
C ALA A 746 -18.83 22.85 -6.06
N ILE A 747 -18.38 21.59 -6.14
CA ILE A 747 -17.05 21.28 -6.66
C ILE A 747 -17.13 21.25 -8.19
N GLU A 748 -16.29 22.06 -8.83
CA GLU A 748 -16.21 22.21 -10.28
C GLU A 748 -14.80 21.89 -10.77
N ARG A 749 -14.68 21.34 -11.98
CA ARG A 749 -13.40 20.99 -12.61
C ARG A 749 -13.14 21.90 -13.80
N LYS A 750 -12.20 22.85 -13.68
CA LYS A 750 -11.77 23.70 -14.80
C LYS A 750 -10.66 22.99 -15.58
N ASN A 751 -10.70 23.06 -16.90
CA ASN A 751 -9.57 22.66 -17.76
C ASN A 751 -8.66 23.87 -17.97
N LEU A 752 -7.34 23.69 -17.83
CA LEU A 752 -6.33 24.74 -18.04
C LEU A 752 -5.55 24.55 -19.35
N GLY A 753 -5.91 23.55 -20.16
CA GLY A 753 -5.18 23.14 -21.36
C GLY A 753 -4.02 22.17 -21.05
N ASN A 754 -3.46 21.54 -22.10
CA ASN A 754 -2.29 20.66 -22.01
C ASN A 754 -2.36 19.58 -20.92
N GLY A 755 -3.55 19.00 -20.71
CA GLY A 755 -3.81 18.00 -19.66
C GLY A 755 -3.95 18.57 -18.23
N LYS A 756 -3.59 19.82 -17.98
CA LYS A 756 -3.73 20.47 -16.67
C LYS A 756 -5.20 20.80 -16.38
N TYR A 757 -5.56 20.71 -15.11
CA TYR A 757 -6.89 21.00 -14.60
C TYR A 757 -6.81 21.63 -13.20
N GLU A 758 -7.88 22.30 -12.78
CA GLU A 758 -8.07 22.84 -11.44
C GLU A 758 -9.36 22.25 -10.86
N ARG A 759 -9.44 22.01 -9.54
CA ARG A 759 -10.71 21.80 -8.85
C ARG A 759 -11.04 23.02 -7.98
N VAL A 760 -12.25 23.54 -8.12
CA VAL A 760 -12.67 24.80 -7.47
C VAL A 760 -13.96 24.60 -6.70
N SER A 761 -14.06 25.25 -5.54
CA SER A 761 -15.28 25.30 -4.74
C SER A 761 -16.07 26.57 -5.07
N ASN A 762 -17.12 26.43 -5.87
CA ASN A 762 -18.01 27.51 -6.27
C ASN A 762 -18.61 28.20 -5.02
N PRO A 763 -18.44 29.52 -4.82
CA PRO A 763 -18.82 30.20 -3.59
C PRO A 763 -20.33 30.21 -3.37
N ASP A 764 -21.11 30.42 -4.43
CA ASP A 764 -22.58 30.58 -4.38
C ASP A 764 -23.27 29.27 -3.97
N LYS A 765 -22.66 28.13 -4.31
CA LYS A 765 -23.17 26.78 -4.02
C LYS A 765 -22.55 26.15 -2.77
N CYS A 766 -21.35 26.55 -2.35
CA CYS A 766 -20.59 25.81 -1.32
C CYS A 766 -21.02 26.20 0.10
N ILE A 767 -21.56 25.22 0.82
CA ILE A 767 -22.05 25.37 2.20
C ILE A 767 -21.00 25.08 3.30
N GLY A 768 -19.71 25.02 2.95
CA GLY A 768 -18.61 24.80 3.91
C GLY A 768 -18.60 23.44 4.65
N CYS A 769 -19.44 22.48 4.28
CA CYS A 769 -19.64 21.20 5.01
C CYS A 769 -18.43 20.25 5.10
N GLY A 770 -17.33 20.50 4.41
CA GLY A 770 -16.07 19.76 4.56
C GLY A 770 -15.99 18.35 3.97
N PHE A 771 -17.07 17.76 3.45
CA PHE A 771 -17.07 16.37 2.94
C PHE A 771 -16.02 16.10 1.85
N CYS A 772 -15.77 17.07 0.97
CA CYS A 772 -14.72 17.00 -0.06
C CYS A 772 -13.30 16.81 0.52
N GLY A 773 -13.03 17.33 1.72
CA GLY A 773 -11.80 17.06 2.47
C GLY A 773 -11.81 15.66 3.10
N LYS A 774 -12.88 15.32 3.83
CA LYS A 774 -12.98 14.04 4.56
C LYS A 774 -13.08 12.80 3.65
N CYS A 775 -13.44 12.95 2.38
CA CYS A 775 -13.43 11.87 1.38
C CYS A 775 -12.16 11.81 0.50
N CYS A 776 -11.12 12.60 0.80
CA CYS A 776 -9.98 12.76 -0.09
C CYS A 776 -8.85 11.76 0.23
N PRO A 777 -8.64 10.69 -0.57
CA PRO A 777 -7.52 9.76 -0.34
C PRO A 777 -6.14 10.44 -0.48
N CYS A 778 -6.08 11.59 -1.16
CA CYS A 778 -4.85 12.34 -1.43
C CYS A 778 -4.61 13.49 -0.44
N GLY A 779 -5.58 13.85 0.40
CA GLY A 779 -5.53 14.99 1.32
C GLY A 779 -5.44 16.39 0.70
N VAL A 780 -5.65 16.54 -0.61
CA VAL A 780 -5.45 17.82 -1.34
C VAL A 780 -6.50 18.90 -1.09
N TRP A 781 -7.56 18.63 -0.33
CA TRP A 781 -8.54 19.64 0.07
C TRP A 781 -8.27 20.11 1.50
N ALA A 782 -7.85 21.37 1.67
CA ALA A 782 -7.91 22.04 2.97
C ALA A 782 -9.27 22.68 3.19
N LEU A 783 -9.63 22.85 4.47
CA LEU A 783 -10.76 23.65 4.90
C LEU A 783 -10.19 24.83 5.69
N VAL A 784 -10.07 25.99 5.04
CA VAL A 784 -9.73 27.23 5.74
C VAL A 784 -11.02 27.86 6.28
N GLU A 785 -10.95 28.60 7.38
CA GLU A 785 -12.09 29.41 7.80
C GLU A 785 -12.35 30.49 6.75
N ASN A 786 -13.63 30.74 6.46
CA ASN A 786 -14.02 31.86 5.62
C ASN A 786 -13.70 33.16 6.38
N THR A 787 -13.34 34.23 5.66
CA THR A 787 -12.82 35.47 6.26
C THR A 787 -13.69 35.92 7.45
N PRO A 788 -13.12 36.14 8.66
CA PRO A 788 -13.91 36.49 9.83
C PRO A 788 -14.66 37.81 9.60
N MET A 789 -15.95 37.84 9.94
CA MET A 789 -16.74 39.06 9.99
C MET A 789 -16.47 39.81 11.30
N GLY A 790 -15.26 40.39 11.40
CA GLY A 790 -14.74 41.07 12.60
C GLY A 790 -13.29 40.71 12.87
#